data_AF-A0A7S2GDA0-F1
#
_entry.id   AF-A0A7S2GDA0-F1
#
_cell.length_a   1.000
_cell.length_b   1.000
_cell.length_c   1.000
_cell.angle_alpha   90.00
_cell.angle_beta   90.00
_cell.angle_gamma   90.00
#
_symmetry.space_group_name_H-M   'P 1'
#
loop_
_entity.id
_entity.type
_entity.pdbx_description
1 polymer ?
#
loop_
_entity_poly.entity_id
_entity_poly.type
_entity_poly.pdbx_seq_one_letter_code
_entity_poly.pdbx_strand_id
1 'polypeptide(L)'
;DLTFICAMAPPGGGRNPITPRAMRHFGVVGFTDLERASLQRIYSTLLGSHLAHLDTPDLDFRTAVTAATVDIYEAALRKLLPTPSKPHYVFSARDISRVVEGVLLVPKSDLEQRTDVLVLWTHEVLRVFYDRLTDVDDRTWLLAAMHSVCRQRFQSSLDEVMAEFDDNGSGTFDDEDIGSLLYAPHKDFTSSSVTTGGSCGSGGSGGGGGINGSASGSTPYSVAAGSREAASHTVAQSYSYRRVRSVAAFKTDLALHLAEYNRLHAKPMPIVLFAYACEHICKVSRVLAAPRGHILLLGVGGSGRQSIARLAAFTIGMSLFTISVSKSYSRNNWRDDVQAFLRIAAVQCKPVVFLLTDMQIQEDAYLEDISSLLSVGHVANLFSTDEQLALSKAALTTPSSSPRFTSTLSSGATIGAGTGADAGAGTGAGTGADAGAAASARRSFETTVVPRCVANTHVCLAMSPVGDGFRGRARVFPSLINHCTVNWFRPWPPEALDAVATSSLQGVDMRERDEEMRDVGMEHSHLVVDVARSIYLSLPSLCELILQREGIAVYVTPASFLTLMQTYKRLLRERRADLQKKRKGLKNGLRKIENADATIIELTSELDEQRCQIEEQKSAQLDRTTEELMDEVTQIWTARYAKCEAALVRARQLTDNLREERGRWARDLKLLGPQANRLIGDLLLAASILTYLGPFPFDLRAQAVEQWQRLCLLKQLPMTSSSTAVGADPLPFSLQHVLADTSSSSSASLESLPADVHSLDNAVIVINTQERWPLMIDPQGVATKWIRSKGQHSAGAGADGGGGGDGG
;
A
#
# COMPACT_ATOMS: atom_id res chain seq x y z
N ASP A 1 26.18 38.62 32.27
CA ASP A 1 24.88 38.27 32.88
C ASP A 1 24.09 37.33 31.98
N LEU A 2 23.44 36.32 32.57
CA LEU A 2 22.58 35.36 31.87
C LEU A 2 21.14 35.58 32.33
N THR A 3 20.22 35.77 31.39
CA THR A 3 18.78 35.88 31.66
C THR A 3 18.10 34.62 31.15
N PHE A 4 17.35 33.93 32.00
CA PHE A 4 16.66 32.69 31.65
C PHE A 4 15.16 32.93 31.53
N ILE A 5 14.58 32.53 30.41
CA ILE A 5 13.13 32.55 30.16
C ILE A 5 12.73 31.14 29.74
N CYS A 6 11.71 30.59 30.38
CA CYS A 6 11.15 29.29 30.05
C CYS A 6 9.64 29.33 30.07
N ALA A 7 9.02 28.49 29.25
CA ALA A 7 7.58 28.25 29.23
C ALA A 7 7.32 26.77 29.49
N MET A 8 6.22 26.48 30.19
CA MET A 8 5.71 25.13 30.37
C MET A 8 4.21 25.12 30.20
N ALA A 9 3.68 23.98 29.78
CA ALA A 9 2.25 23.76 29.83
C ALA A 9 1.80 23.56 31.29
N PRO A 10 0.55 23.91 31.65
CA PRO A 10 0.08 23.79 33.02
C PRO A 10 0.20 22.33 33.54
N PRO A 11 0.59 22.16 34.82
CA PRO A 11 0.68 20.83 35.44
C PRO A 11 -0.72 20.20 35.57
N GLY A 12 -0.83 18.90 35.29
CA GLY A 12 -2.11 18.18 35.26
C GLY A 12 -2.26 17.27 34.05
N GLY A 13 -3.31 16.44 34.01
CA GLY A 13 -3.60 15.56 32.87
C GLY A 13 -2.48 14.57 32.50
N GLY A 14 -1.63 14.23 33.47
CA GLY A 14 -0.49 13.33 33.27
C GLY A 14 0.84 14.01 32.91
N ARG A 15 0.92 15.35 32.94
CA ARG A 15 2.17 16.13 32.85
C ARG A 15 2.81 16.31 34.22
N ASN A 16 4.13 16.28 34.27
CA ASN A 16 4.88 16.34 35.52
C ASN A 16 4.91 17.77 36.11
N PRO A 17 4.66 17.95 37.41
CA PRO A 17 4.83 19.24 38.07
C PRO A 17 6.31 19.59 38.23
N ILE A 18 6.64 20.88 38.15
CA ILE A 18 7.98 21.37 38.52
C ILE A 18 8.08 21.45 40.05
N THR A 19 9.24 21.09 40.59
CA THR A 19 9.47 21.17 42.04
C THR A 19 9.38 22.62 42.54
N PRO A 20 8.76 22.87 43.71
CA PRO A 20 8.70 24.23 44.29
C PRO A 20 10.08 24.88 44.49
N ARG A 21 11.11 24.07 44.74
CA ARG A 21 12.50 24.52 44.87
C ARG A 21 13.05 25.14 43.58
N ALA A 22 12.68 24.62 42.42
CA ALA A 22 13.04 25.22 41.15
C ALA A 22 12.20 26.47 40.86
N MET A 23 10.88 26.41 41.13
CA MET A 23 9.97 27.53 40.86
C MET A 23 10.31 28.81 41.63
N ARG A 24 10.90 28.74 42.83
CA ARG A 24 11.31 29.93 43.60
C ARG A 24 12.30 30.85 42.88
N HIS A 25 13.01 30.34 41.87
CA HIS A 25 13.99 31.09 41.10
C HIS A 25 13.38 31.80 39.89
N PHE A 26 12.08 31.62 39.63
CA PHE A 26 11.38 32.17 38.47
C PHE A 26 10.18 33.02 38.89
N GLY A 27 9.99 34.15 38.22
CA GLY A 27 8.70 34.83 38.20
C GLY A 27 7.76 34.05 37.28
N VAL A 28 6.67 33.50 37.82
CA VAL A 28 5.71 32.71 37.04
C VAL A 28 4.64 33.64 36.48
N VAL A 29 4.50 33.64 35.15
CA VAL A 29 3.42 34.35 34.43
C VAL A 29 2.51 33.30 33.79
N GLY A 30 1.24 33.31 34.16
CA GLY A 30 0.24 32.42 33.56
C GLY A 30 -0.37 33.05 32.31
N PHE A 31 -0.28 32.36 31.18
CA PHE A 31 -1.02 32.74 29.97
C PHE A 31 -2.35 31.99 29.95
N THR A 32 -3.45 32.74 29.91
CA THR A 32 -4.78 32.19 29.66
C THR A 32 -5.01 32.05 28.17
N ASP A 33 -5.98 31.21 27.80
CA ASP A 33 -6.39 31.08 26.41
C ASP A 33 -6.89 32.43 25.85
N LEU A 34 -6.66 32.64 24.56
CA LEU A 34 -7.05 33.86 23.87
C LEU A 34 -8.58 33.98 23.84
N GLU A 35 -9.08 35.18 24.14
CA GLU A 35 -10.51 35.46 24.02
C GLU A 35 -11.00 35.33 22.57
N ARG A 36 -12.26 34.92 22.43
CA ARG A 36 -12.96 34.78 21.14
C ARG A 36 -12.80 36.02 20.24
N ALA A 37 -12.96 37.22 20.80
CA ALA A 37 -12.81 38.47 20.06
C ALA A 37 -11.39 38.68 19.51
N SER A 38 -10.37 38.27 20.28
CA SER A 38 -8.97 38.33 19.86
C SER A 38 -8.69 37.34 18.72
N LEU A 39 -9.17 36.10 18.84
CA LEU A 39 -9.06 35.10 17.76
C LEU A 39 -9.70 35.60 16.47
N GLN A 40 -10.93 36.12 16.55
CA GLN A 40 -11.64 36.66 15.40
C GLN A 40 -10.88 37.81 14.73
N ARG A 41 -10.35 38.76 15.52
CA ARG A 41 -9.60 39.90 14.98
C ARG A 41 -8.28 39.48 14.31
N ILE A 42 -7.53 38.56 14.91
CA ILE A 42 -6.24 38.11 14.36
C ILE A 42 -6.46 37.45 12.99
N TYR A 43 -7.38 36.49 12.91
CA TYR A 43 -7.56 35.69 11.71
C TYR A 43 -8.37 36.42 10.62
N SER A 44 -9.30 37.31 10.97
CA SER A 44 -9.97 38.16 9.97
C SER A 44 -8.99 39.13 9.30
N THR A 45 -8.00 39.62 10.05
CA THR A 45 -6.93 40.47 9.51
C THR A 45 -6.07 39.71 8.49
N LEU A 46 -5.75 38.43 8.77
CA LEU A 46 -4.99 37.57 7.85
C LEU A 46 -5.75 37.29 6.54
N LEU A 47 -7.07 37.09 6.62
CA LEU A 47 -7.92 36.93 5.43
C LEU A 47 -8.17 38.24 4.67
N GLY A 48 -7.87 39.39 5.28
CA GLY A 48 -8.29 40.72 4.84
C GLY A 48 -7.97 41.02 3.37
N SER A 49 -6.70 41.07 2.97
CA SER A 49 -6.34 41.41 1.58
C SER A 49 -6.81 40.37 0.56
N HIS A 50 -6.99 39.12 1.02
CA HIS A 50 -7.34 37.98 0.18
C HIS A 50 -8.84 37.94 -0.15
N LEU A 51 -9.71 38.23 0.82
CA LEU A 51 -11.17 38.14 0.69
C LEU A 51 -11.90 39.50 0.68
N ALA A 52 -11.20 40.62 0.84
CA ALA A 52 -11.82 41.96 0.93
C ALA A 52 -12.74 42.33 -0.25
N HIS A 53 -12.57 41.74 -1.43
CA HIS A 53 -13.43 42.00 -2.59
C HIS A 53 -14.83 41.40 -2.46
N LEU A 54 -15.06 40.51 -1.49
CA LEU A 54 -16.33 39.81 -1.27
C LEU A 54 -17.18 40.44 -0.15
N ASP A 55 -16.63 41.43 0.57
CA ASP A 55 -17.33 42.13 1.64
C ASP A 55 -18.46 42.99 1.05
N THR A 56 -19.66 42.94 1.67
CA THR A 56 -20.78 43.82 1.35
C THR A 56 -21.13 44.69 2.55
N PRO A 57 -21.85 45.81 2.37
CA PRO A 57 -22.34 46.63 3.49
C PRO A 57 -23.12 45.82 4.54
N ASP A 58 -23.86 44.80 4.10
CA ASP A 58 -24.71 43.96 4.96
C ASP A 58 -23.98 42.80 5.64
N LEU A 59 -22.77 42.44 5.17
CA LEU A 59 -22.02 41.29 5.68
C LEU A 59 -20.52 41.48 5.48
N ASP A 60 -19.80 41.66 6.59
CA ASP A 60 -18.35 41.51 6.66
C ASP A 60 -18.01 40.01 6.56
N PHE A 61 -17.73 39.56 5.34
CA PHE A 61 -17.69 38.16 4.99
C PHE A 61 -16.43 37.48 5.57
N ARG A 62 -15.29 38.18 5.58
CA ARG A 62 -14.05 37.70 6.24
C ARG A 62 -14.27 37.46 7.74
N THR A 63 -15.05 38.30 8.41
CA THR A 63 -15.34 38.17 9.84
C THR A 63 -16.34 37.04 10.07
N ALA A 64 -17.31 36.85 9.18
CA ALA A 64 -18.21 35.69 9.20
C ALA A 64 -17.45 34.36 9.06
N VAL A 65 -16.52 34.24 8.10
CA VAL A 65 -15.68 33.04 7.90
C VAL A 65 -14.85 32.74 9.15
N THR A 66 -14.25 33.78 9.73
CA THR A 66 -13.43 33.62 10.94
C THR A 66 -14.30 33.22 12.14
N ALA A 67 -15.45 33.88 12.33
CA ALA A 67 -16.38 33.57 13.42
C ALA A 67 -16.94 32.15 13.29
N ALA A 68 -17.29 31.71 12.08
CA ALA A 68 -17.73 30.35 11.80
C ALA A 68 -16.66 29.31 12.19
N THR A 69 -15.40 29.58 11.83
CA THR A 69 -14.27 28.70 12.18
C THR A 69 -14.07 28.62 13.70
N VAL A 70 -14.19 29.75 14.41
CA VAL A 70 -14.10 29.80 15.88
C VAL A 70 -15.26 29.06 16.55
N ASP A 71 -16.49 29.15 16.00
CA ASP A 71 -17.64 28.42 16.52
C ASP A 71 -17.45 26.90 16.41
N ILE A 72 -16.94 26.40 15.27
CA ILE A 72 -16.61 24.98 15.08
C ILE A 72 -15.50 24.55 16.06
N TYR A 73 -14.46 25.35 16.22
CA TYR A 73 -13.37 25.09 17.15
C TYR A 73 -13.86 24.96 18.61
N GLU A 74 -14.66 25.92 19.08
CA GLU A 74 -15.21 25.89 20.44
C GLU A 74 -16.24 24.76 20.63
N ALA A 75 -16.98 24.38 19.58
CA ALA A 75 -17.84 23.21 19.60
C ALA A 75 -17.03 21.91 19.72
N ALA A 76 -15.93 21.80 18.96
CA ALA A 76 -15.01 20.66 19.01
C ALA A 76 -14.36 20.52 20.39
N LEU A 77 -13.88 21.61 21.00
CA LEU A 77 -13.30 21.59 22.35
C LEU A 77 -14.28 21.06 23.41
N ARG A 78 -15.58 21.33 23.27
CA ARG A 78 -16.60 20.90 24.24
C ARG A 78 -17.00 19.44 24.08
N LYS A 79 -17.08 18.93 22.84
CA LYS A 79 -17.57 17.57 22.57
C LYS A 79 -16.46 16.54 22.39
N LEU A 80 -15.41 16.89 21.66
CA LEU A 80 -14.37 15.96 21.19
C LEU A 80 -13.19 15.93 22.17
N LEU A 81 -13.42 15.41 23.37
CA LEU A 81 -12.41 15.34 24.42
C LEU A 81 -11.43 14.18 24.20
N PRO A 82 -10.15 14.32 24.58
CA PRO A 82 -9.16 13.25 24.47
C PRO A 82 -9.46 12.11 25.44
N THR A 83 -9.49 10.89 24.92
CA THR A 83 -9.71 9.66 25.70
C THR A 83 -8.55 8.69 25.50
N PRO A 84 -8.44 7.63 26.34
CA PRO A 84 -7.51 6.52 26.11
C PRO A 84 -7.49 5.97 24.68
N SER A 85 -8.67 5.78 24.07
CA SER A 85 -8.83 5.29 22.70
C SER A 85 -8.62 6.38 21.65
N LYS A 86 -8.82 7.65 22.01
CA LYS A 86 -8.70 8.82 21.12
C LYS A 86 -7.71 9.85 21.68
N PRO A 87 -6.42 9.52 21.87
CA PRO A 87 -5.44 10.43 22.47
C PRO A 87 -5.10 11.63 21.56
N HIS A 88 -5.44 11.55 20.28
CA HIS A 88 -5.18 12.56 19.26
C HIS A 88 -6.28 13.63 19.16
N TYR A 89 -7.37 13.53 19.94
CA TYR A 89 -8.44 14.52 20.01
C TYR A 89 -8.01 15.73 20.88
N VAL A 90 -6.93 16.39 20.47
CA VAL A 90 -6.38 17.57 21.14
C VAL A 90 -6.45 18.74 20.19
N PHE A 91 -7.35 19.69 20.46
CA PHE A 91 -7.54 20.87 19.63
C PHE A 91 -6.85 22.10 20.24
N SER A 92 -6.32 22.98 19.39
CA SER A 92 -5.69 24.23 19.81
C SER A 92 -5.95 25.34 18.80
N ALA A 93 -5.61 26.59 19.14
CA ALA A 93 -5.71 27.72 18.21
C ALA A 93 -4.95 27.51 16.89
N ARG A 94 -3.97 26.58 16.84
CA ARG A 94 -3.29 26.18 15.60
C ARG A 94 -4.23 25.56 14.58
N ASP A 95 -5.31 24.92 15.01
CA ASP A 95 -6.30 24.35 14.11
C ASP A 95 -7.06 25.45 13.36
N ILE A 96 -7.33 26.58 14.01
CA ILE A 96 -7.87 27.78 13.35
C ILE A 96 -6.86 28.32 12.34
N SER A 97 -5.58 28.45 12.72
CA SER A 97 -4.52 28.85 11.78
C SER A 97 -4.47 27.95 10.55
N ARG A 98 -4.56 26.63 10.71
CA ARG A 98 -4.52 25.68 9.59
C ARG A 98 -5.68 25.86 8.62
N VAL A 99 -6.89 26.14 9.10
CA VAL A 99 -8.05 26.41 8.23
C VAL A 99 -7.81 27.70 7.44
N VAL A 100 -7.41 28.78 8.12
CA VAL A 100 -7.16 30.08 7.50
C VAL A 100 -6.01 30.02 6.49
N GLU A 101 -4.89 29.40 6.86
CA GLU A 101 -3.76 29.15 5.96
C GLU A 101 -4.18 28.32 4.75
N GLY A 102 -5.04 27.31 4.94
CA GLY A 102 -5.61 26.51 3.86
C GLY A 102 -6.41 27.34 2.85
N VAL A 103 -7.23 28.28 3.35
CA VAL A 103 -7.96 29.22 2.49
C VAL A 103 -6.97 30.10 1.70
N LEU A 104 -5.90 30.57 2.33
CA LEU A 104 -4.87 31.41 1.72
C LEU A 104 -3.95 30.66 0.72
N LEU A 105 -4.00 29.33 0.67
CA LEU A 105 -3.26 28.54 -0.33
C LEU A 105 -3.91 28.60 -1.72
N VAL A 106 -5.23 28.83 -1.78
CA VAL A 106 -5.94 28.95 -3.05
C VAL A 106 -5.69 30.34 -3.64
N PRO A 107 -5.34 30.46 -4.93
CA PRO A 107 -5.17 31.77 -5.56
C PRO A 107 -6.46 32.60 -5.49
N LYS A 108 -6.32 33.90 -5.23
CA LYS A 108 -7.45 34.84 -5.18
C LYS A 108 -8.28 34.86 -6.47
N SER A 109 -7.67 34.55 -7.63
CA SER A 109 -8.35 34.44 -8.92
C SER A 109 -9.43 33.36 -8.96
N ASP A 110 -9.32 32.35 -8.10
CA ASP A 110 -10.21 31.20 -8.11
C ASP A 110 -11.33 31.37 -7.04
N LEU A 111 -11.36 32.51 -6.35
CA LEU A 111 -12.31 32.86 -5.28
C LEU A 111 -13.10 34.12 -5.65
N GLU A 112 -13.86 34.05 -6.73
CA GLU A 112 -14.62 35.20 -7.26
C GLU A 112 -15.95 35.40 -6.54
N GLN A 113 -16.60 34.32 -6.09
CA GLN A 113 -17.90 34.34 -5.44
C GLN A 113 -17.82 33.89 -3.98
N ARG A 114 -18.82 34.27 -3.19
CA ARG A 114 -18.95 33.81 -1.79
C ARG A 114 -19.11 32.29 -1.71
N THR A 115 -19.82 31.70 -2.66
CA THR A 115 -20.00 30.25 -2.81
C THR A 115 -18.66 29.53 -2.94
N ASP A 116 -17.73 30.04 -3.75
CA ASP A 116 -16.39 29.46 -3.90
C ASP A 116 -15.64 29.39 -2.56
N VAL A 117 -15.74 30.45 -1.76
CA VAL A 117 -15.13 30.51 -0.43
C VAL A 117 -15.84 29.61 0.57
N LEU A 118 -17.17 29.45 0.50
CA LEU A 118 -17.90 28.55 1.39
C LEU A 118 -17.59 27.08 1.10
N VAL A 119 -17.47 26.71 -0.18
CA VAL A 119 -17.01 25.38 -0.60
C VAL A 119 -15.59 25.12 -0.10
N LEU A 120 -14.68 26.09 -0.29
CA LEU A 120 -13.31 26.00 0.21
C LEU A 120 -13.24 25.94 1.75
N TRP A 121 -14.01 26.77 2.44
CA TRP A 121 -14.07 26.77 3.90
C TRP A 121 -14.57 25.43 4.43
N THR A 122 -15.62 24.88 3.81
CA THR A 122 -16.14 23.53 4.12
C THR A 122 -15.02 22.50 3.94
N HIS A 123 -14.31 22.52 2.81
CA HIS A 123 -13.17 21.65 2.57
C HIS A 123 -12.11 21.79 3.67
N GLU A 124 -11.65 23.01 3.99
CA GLU A 124 -10.56 23.21 4.95
C GLU A 124 -10.97 22.85 6.39
N VAL A 125 -12.23 23.05 6.78
CA VAL A 125 -12.76 22.55 8.06
C VAL A 125 -12.72 21.02 8.10
N LEU A 126 -13.12 20.34 7.01
CA LEU A 126 -13.03 18.88 6.92
C LEU A 126 -11.57 18.40 7.03
N ARG A 127 -10.62 19.04 6.32
CA ARG A 127 -9.21 18.64 6.35
C ARG A 127 -8.54 18.80 7.73
N VAL A 128 -9.01 19.73 8.56
CA VAL A 128 -8.42 20.01 9.88
C VAL A 128 -9.11 19.26 11.01
N PHE A 129 -10.45 19.23 11.00
CA PHE A 129 -11.26 18.66 12.07
C PHE A 129 -11.78 17.26 11.73
N TYR A 130 -12.33 17.06 10.53
CA TYR A 130 -12.98 15.80 10.14
C TYR A 130 -12.00 14.66 9.94
N ASP A 131 -10.88 14.91 9.27
CA ASP A 131 -9.85 13.90 8.99
C ASP A 131 -9.16 13.34 10.25
N ARG A 132 -9.37 13.99 11.40
CA ARG A 132 -8.90 13.54 12.71
C ARG A 132 -9.86 12.54 13.37
N LEU A 133 -11.13 12.50 12.95
CA LEU A 133 -12.19 11.76 13.62
C LEU A 133 -12.15 10.27 13.27
N THR A 134 -12.48 9.46 14.27
CA THR A 134 -12.40 7.99 14.19
C THR A 134 -13.77 7.36 14.03
N ASP A 135 -14.73 7.75 14.87
CA ASP A 135 -16.07 7.17 14.93
C ASP A 135 -17.06 7.88 14.00
N VAL A 136 -18.09 7.16 13.59
CA VAL A 136 -19.16 7.69 12.72
C VAL A 136 -19.95 8.79 13.46
N ASP A 137 -20.27 8.59 14.74
CA ASP A 137 -21.05 9.54 15.54
C ASP A 137 -20.38 10.93 15.67
N ASP A 138 -19.05 10.94 15.83
CA ASP A 138 -18.27 12.18 15.90
C ASP A 138 -18.31 12.92 14.55
N ARG A 139 -18.25 12.17 13.44
CA ARG A 139 -18.27 12.69 12.07
C ARG A 139 -19.62 13.26 11.69
N THR A 140 -20.70 12.51 11.92
CA THR A 140 -22.08 12.97 11.70
C THR A 140 -22.37 14.23 12.52
N TRP A 141 -21.87 14.29 13.76
CA TRP A 141 -22.02 15.49 14.58
C TRP A 141 -21.28 16.70 14.00
N LEU A 142 -20.05 16.53 13.51
CA LEU A 142 -19.29 17.64 12.95
C LEU A 142 -20.00 18.20 11.72
N LEU A 143 -20.51 17.33 10.84
CA LEU A 143 -21.31 17.74 9.68
C LEU A 143 -22.57 18.51 10.11
N ALA A 144 -23.32 18.00 11.10
CA ALA A 144 -24.48 18.71 11.64
C ALA A 144 -24.11 20.08 12.26
N ALA A 145 -22.95 20.18 12.93
CA ALA A 145 -22.45 21.44 13.46
C ALA A 145 -22.11 22.43 12.32
N MET A 146 -21.50 21.96 11.23
CA MET A 146 -21.21 22.77 10.04
C MET A 146 -22.49 23.27 9.37
N HIS A 147 -23.52 22.41 9.23
CA HIS A 147 -24.85 22.80 8.75
C HIS A 147 -25.45 23.94 9.58
N SER A 148 -25.41 23.81 10.91
CA SER A 148 -25.91 24.84 11.83
C SER A 148 -25.12 26.14 11.72
N VAL A 149 -23.79 26.07 11.68
CA VAL A 149 -22.92 27.25 11.59
C VAL A 149 -23.11 27.97 10.26
N CYS A 150 -23.29 27.23 9.16
CA CYS A 150 -23.49 27.82 7.84
C CYS A 150 -24.77 28.68 7.79
N ARG A 151 -25.89 28.14 8.31
CA ARG A 151 -27.16 28.87 8.43
C ARG A 151 -27.05 30.09 9.33
N GLN A 152 -26.34 29.99 10.45
CA GLN A 152 -26.21 31.08 11.43
C GLN A 152 -25.28 32.20 10.98
N ARG A 153 -24.14 31.89 10.33
CA ARG A 153 -23.08 32.86 10.01
C ARG A 153 -23.15 33.39 8.59
N PHE A 154 -23.58 32.56 7.63
CA PHE A 154 -23.61 32.93 6.22
C PHE A 154 -25.04 33.13 5.68
N GLN A 155 -26.06 32.82 6.48
CA GLN A 155 -27.48 32.88 6.05
C GLN A 155 -27.74 32.03 4.80
N SER A 156 -26.99 30.94 4.62
CA SER A 156 -27.07 30.03 3.48
C SER A 156 -27.19 28.60 3.98
N SER A 157 -27.86 27.74 3.20
CA SER A 157 -27.87 26.32 3.47
C SER A 157 -26.59 25.68 2.96
N LEU A 158 -25.95 24.83 3.77
CA LEU A 158 -24.78 24.08 3.32
C LEU A 158 -25.16 23.07 2.21
N ASP A 159 -26.37 22.50 2.28
CA ASP A 159 -26.89 21.60 1.24
C ASP A 159 -26.97 22.30 -0.14
N GLU A 160 -27.42 23.55 -0.17
CA GLU A 160 -27.53 24.33 -1.41
C GLU A 160 -26.15 24.68 -1.97
N VAL A 161 -25.20 25.04 -1.10
CA VAL A 161 -23.82 25.37 -1.48
C VAL A 161 -23.08 24.14 -2.01
N MET A 162 -23.36 22.98 -1.42
CA MET A 162 -22.68 21.71 -1.72
C MET A 162 -23.45 20.82 -2.70
N ALA A 163 -24.54 21.32 -3.31
CA ALA A 163 -25.42 20.53 -4.18
C ALA A 163 -24.69 19.91 -5.40
N GLU A 164 -23.57 20.50 -5.86
CA GLU A 164 -22.77 19.91 -6.95
C GLU A 164 -21.97 18.66 -6.53
N PHE A 165 -21.92 18.33 -5.24
CA PHE A 165 -21.12 17.25 -4.65
C PHE A 165 -21.95 16.08 -4.12
N ASP A 166 -23.29 16.18 -4.20
CA ASP A 166 -24.25 15.15 -3.80
C ASP A 166 -24.26 14.00 -4.82
N ASP A 167 -23.30 13.08 -4.68
CA ASP A 167 -23.11 11.96 -5.60
C ASP A 167 -24.16 10.87 -5.38
N ASN A 168 -24.73 10.78 -4.17
CA ASN A 168 -25.73 9.77 -3.80
C ASN A 168 -27.19 10.23 -4.04
N GLY A 169 -27.41 11.52 -4.34
CA GLY A 169 -28.71 12.11 -4.60
C GLY A 169 -29.60 12.18 -3.37
N SER A 170 -29.01 12.23 -2.17
CA SER A 170 -29.74 12.30 -0.90
C SER A 170 -30.42 13.65 -0.69
N GLY A 171 -29.96 14.70 -1.40
CA GLY A 171 -30.38 16.07 -1.21
C GLY A 171 -29.75 16.75 0.01
N THR A 172 -28.79 16.09 0.68
CA THR A 172 -28.08 16.62 1.84
C THR A 172 -26.60 16.32 1.78
N PHE A 173 -25.74 17.27 2.19
CA PHE A 173 -24.30 17.02 2.21
C PHE A 173 -23.88 16.13 3.40
N ASP A 174 -23.48 14.89 3.14
CA ASP A 174 -23.17 13.85 4.13
C ASP A 174 -21.74 13.24 4.06
N ASP A 175 -21.45 12.12 4.76
CA ASP A 175 -20.10 11.47 4.79
C ASP A 175 -19.71 10.87 3.42
N GLU A 176 -20.68 10.46 2.60
CA GLU A 176 -20.44 9.84 1.29
C GLU A 176 -19.97 10.90 0.27
N ASP A 177 -20.49 12.12 0.37
CA ASP A 177 -20.18 13.23 -0.54
C ASP A 177 -18.79 13.84 -0.33
N ILE A 178 -18.16 13.64 0.83
CA ILE A 178 -16.84 14.24 1.15
C ILE A 178 -15.76 13.80 0.15
N GLY A 179 -15.91 12.62 -0.46
CA GLY A 179 -14.97 12.08 -1.44
C GLY A 179 -14.93 12.86 -2.76
N SER A 180 -16.00 13.57 -3.11
CA SER A 180 -16.09 14.36 -4.35
C SER A 180 -15.47 15.75 -4.21
N LEU A 181 -15.45 16.29 -2.98
CA LEU A 181 -14.84 17.58 -2.64
C LEU A 181 -13.31 17.46 -2.46
N LEU A 182 -12.57 17.64 -3.55
CA LEU A 182 -11.11 17.54 -3.58
C LEU A 182 -10.42 18.84 -4.02
N TYR A 183 -9.36 19.20 -3.30
CA TYR A 183 -8.38 20.22 -3.71
C TYR A 183 -6.99 19.59 -3.79
N ALA A 184 -6.22 19.97 -4.81
CA ALA A 184 -4.88 19.43 -5.04
C ALA A 184 -3.94 20.48 -5.65
N PRO A 185 -2.64 20.42 -5.33
CA PRO A 185 -1.61 21.17 -6.06
C PRO A 185 -1.60 20.83 -7.55
N HIS A 186 -1.79 21.83 -8.40
CA HIS A 186 -1.66 21.74 -9.85
C HIS A 186 -0.34 22.39 -10.29
N LYS A 187 0.31 21.81 -11.31
CA LYS A 187 1.48 22.41 -11.95
C LYS A 187 1.03 23.61 -12.78
N ASP A 188 1.51 24.80 -12.44
CA ASP A 188 1.27 25.99 -13.25
C ASP A 188 2.18 25.94 -14.49
N PHE A 189 1.61 25.84 -15.68
CA PHE A 189 2.37 26.08 -16.91
C PHE A 189 2.55 27.59 -17.07
N THR A 190 3.70 28.12 -16.62
CA THR A 190 4.07 29.49 -16.96
C THR A 190 4.33 29.56 -18.45
N SER A 191 3.45 30.25 -19.20
CA SER A 191 3.61 30.49 -20.63
C SER A 191 4.83 31.36 -20.89
N SER A 192 5.97 30.75 -21.20
CA SER A 192 7.11 31.46 -21.77
C SER A 192 6.92 31.55 -23.28
N SER A 193 6.54 32.75 -23.75
CA SER A 193 6.63 33.29 -25.11
C SER A 193 6.68 32.27 -26.27
N VAL A 194 5.54 32.09 -26.94
CA VAL A 194 5.53 31.70 -28.36
C VAL A 194 6.14 32.87 -29.14
N THR A 195 7.45 32.82 -29.38
CA THR A 195 8.06 33.57 -30.47
C THR A 195 7.70 32.80 -31.73
N THR A 196 6.83 33.39 -32.55
CA THR A 196 6.54 32.97 -33.92
C THR A 196 7.84 32.78 -34.70
N GLY A 197 8.28 31.53 -34.84
CA GLY A 197 9.37 31.11 -35.71
C GLY A 197 8.79 30.51 -36.98
N GLY A 198 8.93 31.22 -38.08
CA GLY A 198 8.58 30.71 -39.40
C GLY A 198 9.56 29.65 -39.91
N SER A 199 9.05 28.92 -40.91
CA SER A 199 9.77 28.24 -41.98
C SER A 199 10.52 26.93 -41.68
N CYS A 200 9.92 25.88 -42.25
CA CYS A 200 10.47 24.66 -42.84
C CYS A 200 11.98 24.58 -43.15
N GLY A 201 12.51 23.36 -42.96
CA GLY A 201 13.80 22.89 -43.48
C GLY A 201 14.05 21.41 -43.16
N SER A 202 13.81 20.57 -44.14
CA SER A 202 13.95 19.10 -44.22
C SER A 202 15.39 18.56 -44.18
N GLY A 203 15.58 17.28 -43.75
CA GLY A 203 16.61 16.40 -44.33
C GLY A 203 17.29 15.35 -43.44
N GLY A 204 17.25 14.07 -43.87
CA GLY A 204 18.27 13.01 -43.70
C GLY A 204 18.40 12.35 -42.31
N SER A 205 17.99 11.09 -42.08
CA SER A 205 18.54 9.79 -42.56
C SER A 205 19.95 9.43 -42.04
N GLY A 206 20.07 8.24 -41.42
CA GLY A 206 21.27 7.41 -41.53
C GLY A 206 21.86 6.78 -40.26
N GLY A 207 21.77 5.43 -40.17
CA GLY A 207 22.80 4.51 -39.64
C GLY A 207 22.93 4.41 -38.10
N GLY A 208 22.97 3.26 -37.45
CA GLY A 208 23.29 1.89 -37.89
C GLY A 208 24.70 1.49 -37.46
N GLY A 209 24.81 0.64 -36.43
CA GLY A 209 26.04 -0.03 -35.96
C GLY A 209 26.41 0.38 -34.53
N GLY A 210 26.73 -0.50 -33.58
CA GLY A 210 26.91 -1.95 -33.59
C GLY A 210 27.75 -2.33 -32.35
N ILE A 211 27.42 -3.49 -31.79
CA ILE A 211 28.28 -4.50 -31.13
C ILE A 211 29.03 -4.25 -29.79
N ASN A 212 28.67 -5.16 -28.86
CA ASN A 212 29.49 -5.98 -27.96
C ASN A 212 30.01 -5.42 -26.61
N GLY A 213 29.73 -6.20 -25.55
CA GLY A 213 30.69 -6.36 -24.45
C GLY A 213 30.12 -6.65 -23.07
N SER A 214 29.78 -7.91 -22.82
CA SER A 214 30.16 -8.68 -21.62
C SER A 214 29.83 -8.17 -20.21
N ALA A 215 29.02 -8.99 -19.53
CA ALA A 215 28.80 -8.97 -18.09
C ALA A 215 29.99 -9.57 -17.31
N SER A 216 30.33 -8.94 -16.17
CA SER A 216 30.90 -9.62 -14.98
C SER A 216 30.66 -8.74 -13.75
N GLY A 217 30.15 -9.36 -12.68
CA GLY A 217 29.53 -8.67 -11.55
C GLY A 217 30.44 -8.09 -10.48
N SER A 218 29.84 -7.28 -9.61
CA SER A 218 30.16 -7.15 -8.18
C SER A 218 29.10 -6.29 -7.48
N THR A 219 28.94 -6.57 -6.19
CA THR A 219 27.95 -6.05 -5.24
C THR A 219 28.05 -4.54 -4.95
N PRO A 220 27.00 -3.92 -4.37
CA PRO A 220 26.79 -2.47 -4.39
C PRO A 220 27.37 -1.73 -3.18
N TYR A 221 27.54 -0.41 -3.36
CA TYR A 221 27.95 0.62 -2.39
C TYR A 221 29.46 0.76 -2.13
N SER A 222 30.07 1.58 -2.96
CA SER A 222 31.22 2.42 -2.60
C SER A 222 30.83 3.88 -2.83
N VAL A 223 31.04 4.70 -1.81
CA VAL A 223 30.84 6.13 -1.78
C VAL A 223 31.78 6.77 -2.81
N ALA A 224 31.24 7.25 -3.92
CA ALA A 224 31.97 8.11 -4.86
C ALA A 224 31.16 9.37 -5.12
N ALA A 225 31.70 10.48 -4.63
CA ALA A 225 31.29 11.83 -4.95
C ALA A 225 31.35 12.08 -6.47
N GLY A 226 30.37 12.82 -6.97
CA GLY A 226 30.44 13.48 -8.28
C GLY A 226 29.90 12.69 -9.46
N SER A 227 28.58 12.48 -9.53
CA SER A 227 27.90 12.42 -10.82
C SER A 227 27.36 13.82 -11.13
N ARG A 228 27.86 14.41 -12.21
CA ARG A 228 27.28 15.60 -12.85
C ARG A 228 25.82 15.27 -13.15
N GLU A 229 24.90 15.81 -12.35
CA GLU A 229 23.54 16.07 -12.81
C GLU A 229 23.70 16.85 -14.12
N ALA A 230 23.24 16.26 -15.23
CA ALA A 230 23.08 16.99 -16.46
C ALA A 230 22.22 18.22 -16.10
N ALA A 231 22.85 19.40 -16.13
CA ALA A 231 22.20 20.67 -15.90
C ALA A 231 21.21 20.93 -17.04
N SER A 232 20.08 20.23 -17.00
CA SER A 232 18.85 20.71 -17.62
C SER A 232 18.39 21.86 -16.75
N HIS A 233 18.35 23.06 -17.33
CA HIS A 233 17.74 24.23 -16.71
C HIS A 233 16.32 23.89 -16.26
N THR A 234 16.18 23.51 -14.99
CA THR A 234 14.88 23.19 -14.41
C THR A 234 14.26 24.54 -14.08
N VAL A 235 13.43 25.05 -14.99
CA VAL A 235 12.50 26.15 -14.70
C VAL A 235 11.80 25.80 -13.40
N ALA A 236 11.83 26.70 -12.41
CA ALA A 236 11.18 26.49 -11.12
C ALA A 236 9.69 26.23 -11.37
N GLN A 237 9.28 24.96 -11.25
CA GLN A 237 7.88 24.57 -11.42
C GLN A 237 7.09 25.14 -10.25
N SER A 238 6.23 26.12 -10.53
CA SER A 238 5.27 26.66 -9.57
C SER A 238 4.08 25.73 -9.44
N TYR A 239 3.60 25.55 -8.22
CA TYR A 239 2.39 24.79 -7.94
C TYR A 239 1.35 25.72 -7.32
N SER A 240 0.10 25.56 -7.73
CA SER A 240 -1.04 26.28 -7.16
C SER A 240 -2.05 25.29 -6.59
N TYR A 241 -2.52 25.54 -5.37
CA TYR A 241 -3.52 24.69 -4.73
C TYR A 241 -4.91 25.06 -5.25
N ARG A 242 -5.57 24.14 -5.98
CA ARG A 242 -6.84 24.43 -6.67
C ARG A 242 -7.83 23.28 -6.54
N ARG A 243 -9.10 23.60 -6.81
CA ARG A 243 -10.20 22.63 -6.82
C ARG A 243 -10.02 21.62 -7.96
N VAL A 244 -10.17 20.33 -7.65
CA VAL A 244 -10.19 19.26 -8.65
C VAL A 244 -11.58 19.23 -9.30
N ARG A 245 -11.67 19.57 -10.59
CA ARG A 245 -12.95 19.61 -11.33
C ARG A 245 -13.45 18.23 -11.77
N SER A 246 -12.55 17.27 -11.97
CA SER A 246 -12.88 15.91 -12.35
C SER A 246 -11.96 14.91 -11.66
N VAL A 247 -12.55 14.08 -10.79
CA VAL A 247 -11.84 13.02 -10.07
C VAL A 247 -11.25 12.00 -11.05
N ALA A 248 -11.94 11.71 -12.15
CA ALA A 248 -11.47 10.80 -13.19
C ALA A 248 -10.22 11.34 -13.92
N ALA A 249 -10.22 12.62 -14.30
CA ALA A 249 -9.06 13.26 -14.93
C ALA A 249 -7.87 13.30 -13.95
N PHE A 250 -8.12 13.65 -12.69
CA PHE A 250 -7.09 13.67 -11.66
C PHE A 250 -6.50 12.28 -11.38
N LYS A 251 -7.34 11.24 -11.37
CA LYS A 251 -6.88 9.85 -11.24
C LYS A 251 -5.97 9.45 -12.40
N THR A 252 -6.29 9.86 -13.62
CA THR A 252 -5.44 9.61 -14.81
C THR A 252 -4.09 10.33 -14.67
N ASP A 253 -4.09 11.59 -14.24
CA ASP A 253 -2.84 12.34 -14.00
C ASP A 253 -1.98 11.70 -12.89
N LEU A 254 -2.59 11.25 -11.79
CA LEU A 254 -1.90 10.49 -10.76
C LEU A 254 -1.32 9.16 -11.27
N ALA A 255 -2.04 8.47 -12.16
CA ALA A 255 -1.55 7.25 -12.78
C ALA A 255 -0.31 7.50 -13.67
N LEU A 256 -0.26 8.64 -14.37
CA LEU A 256 0.93 9.06 -15.11
C LEU A 256 2.11 9.34 -14.19
N HIS A 257 1.88 10.08 -13.09
CA HIS A 257 2.92 10.32 -12.08
C HIS A 257 3.42 9.02 -11.44
N LEU A 258 2.54 8.06 -11.18
CA LEU A 258 2.92 6.74 -10.67
C LEU A 258 3.74 5.94 -11.68
N ALA A 259 3.35 5.96 -12.95
CA ALA A 259 4.11 5.30 -14.02
C ALA A 259 5.52 5.89 -14.14
N GLU A 260 5.62 7.22 -14.07
CA GLU A 260 6.92 7.92 -14.08
C GLU A 260 7.75 7.59 -12.84
N TYR A 261 7.14 7.59 -11.66
CA TYR A 261 7.81 7.17 -10.43
C TYR A 261 8.41 5.77 -10.56
N ASN A 262 7.62 4.81 -11.08
CA ASN A 262 8.03 3.43 -11.29
C ASN A 262 9.12 3.27 -12.36
N ARG A 263 9.21 4.20 -13.32
CA ARG A 263 10.27 4.23 -14.34
C ARG A 263 11.59 4.75 -13.77
N LEU A 264 11.53 5.76 -12.90
CA LEU A 264 12.70 6.42 -12.33
C LEU A 264 13.35 5.63 -11.17
N HIS A 265 12.60 4.76 -10.50
CA HIS A 265 13.07 4.03 -9.32
C HIS A 265 13.25 2.55 -9.61
N ALA A 266 14.36 1.97 -9.14
CA ALA A 266 14.66 0.54 -9.33
C ALA A 266 13.64 -0.40 -8.68
N LYS A 267 12.98 0.03 -7.60
CA LYS A 267 11.91 -0.71 -6.92
C LYS A 267 10.57 -0.05 -7.23
N PRO A 268 9.75 -0.62 -8.13
CA PRO A 268 8.44 -0.06 -8.44
C PRO A 268 7.51 -0.16 -7.22
N MET A 269 6.58 0.79 -7.13
CA MET A 269 5.53 0.84 -6.14
C MET A 269 4.22 0.32 -6.77
N PRO A 270 3.80 -0.92 -6.46
CA PRO A 270 2.56 -1.49 -6.99
C PRO A 270 1.36 -0.99 -6.19
N ILE A 271 1.04 0.30 -6.30
CA ILE A 271 -0.15 0.90 -5.70
C ILE A 271 -1.30 0.89 -6.71
N VAL A 272 -2.49 0.49 -6.26
CA VAL A 272 -3.73 0.59 -7.05
C VAL A 272 -4.41 1.92 -6.70
N LEU A 273 -4.72 2.72 -7.73
CA LEU A 273 -5.40 4.01 -7.55
C LEU A 273 -6.93 3.81 -7.61
N PHE A 274 -7.61 4.16 -6.53
CA PHE A 274 -9.06 4.22 -6.37
C PHE A 274 -9.44 5.49 -5.60
N ALA A 275 -10.72 5.87 -5.57
CA ALA A 275 -11.18 7.16 -5.05
C ALA A 275 -10.59 7.49 -3.66
N TYR A 276 -10.68 6.56 -2.72
CA TYR A 276 -10.12 6.71 -1.38
C TYR A 276 -8.59 6.92 -1.37
N ALA A 277 -7.83 6.27 -2.26
CA ALA A 277 -6.39 6.51 -2.37
C ALA A 277 -6.09 7.91 -2.94
N CYS A 278 -6.87 8.35 -3.94
CA CYS A 278 -6.77 9.70 -4.51
C CYS A 278 -7.09 10.78 -3.46
N GLU A 279 -8.15 10.59 -2.68
CA GLU A 279 -8.54 11.47 -1.57
C GLU A 279 -7.38 11.64 -0.58
N HIS A 280 -6.76 10.54 -0.14
CA HIS A 280 -5.63 10.60 0.79
C HIS A 280 -4.36 11.22 0.18
N ILE A 281 -4.11 11.02 -1.12
CA ILE A 281 -3.03 11.72 -1.83
C ILE A 281 -3.28 13.23 -1.79
N CYS A 282 -4.50 13.69 -2.09
CA CYS A 282 -4.87 15.10 -1.99
C CYS A 282 -4.65 15.65 -0.57
N LYS A 283 -5.08 14.92 0.47
CA LYS A 283 -4.88 15.34 1.88
C LYS A 283 -3.40 15.51 2.22
N VAL A 284 -2.56 14.54 1.85
CA VAL A 284 -1.10 14.64 2.09
C VAL A 284 -0.53 15.80 1.30
N SER A 285 -0.88 15.91 0.02
CA SER A 285 -0.41 16.98 -0.86
C SER A 285 -0.80 18.37 -0.37
N ARG A 286 -2.01 18.55 0.17
CA ARG A 286 -2.49 19.79 0.81
C ARG A 286 -1.59 20.17 1.98
N VAL A 287 -1.26 19.22 2.85
CA VAL A 287 -0.41 19.50 4.01
C VAL A 287 1.01 19.83 3.57
N LEU A 288 1.57 19.10 2.61
CA LEU A 288 2.90 19.39 2.07
C LEU A 288 2.97 20.74 1.33
N ALA A 289 1.86 21.22 0.76
CA ALA A 289 1.78 22.54 0.15
C ALA A 289 1.83 23.69 1.18
N ALA A 290 1.42 23.43 2.42
CA ALA A 290 1.46 24.42 3.48
C ALA A 290 2.90 24.64 4.00
N PRO A 291 3.30 25.88 4.30
CA PRO A 291 4.58 26.15 4.96
C PRO A 291 4.61 25.46 6.33
N ARG A 292 5.72 24.79 6.65
CA ARG A 292 5.85 23.96 7.88
C ARG A 292 4.76 22.88 8.00
N GLY A 293 4.27 22.38 6.87
CA GLY A 293 3.26 21.34 6.82
C GLY A 293 3.82 19.97 7.22
N HIS A 294 3.62 19.60 8.48
CA HIS A 294 3.91 18.26 8.98
C HIS A 294 2.62 17.44 9.08
N ILE A 295 2.69 16.14 8.78
CA ILE A 295 1.53 15.26 8.75
C ILE A 295 1.76 13.98 9.57
N LEU A 296 0.73 13.58 10.31
CA LEU A 296 0.67 12.33 11.06
C LEU A 296 -0.41 11.45 10.44
N LEU A 297 0.03 10.39 9.76
CA LEU A 297 -0.80 9.38 9.10
C LEU A 297 -1.08 8.22 10.06
N LEU A 298 -2.27 8.22 10.65
CA LEU A 298 -2.73 7.17 11.55
C LEU A 298 -3.56 6.15 10.79
N GLY A 299 -3.30 4.87 10.99
CA GLY A 299 -4.09 3.82 10.38
C GLY A 299 -3.55 2.44 10.65
N VAL A 300 -4.36 1.42 10.39
CA VAL A 300 -3.93 0.02 10.49
C VAL A 300 -2.81 -0.30 9.48
N GLY A 301 -2.06 -1.36 9.73
CA GLY A 301 -1.02 -1.83 8.80
C GLY A 301 -1.58 -2.13 7.40
N GLY A 302 -0.81 -1.88 6.35
CA GLY A 302 -1.24 -2.19 4.97
C GLY A 302 -2.24 -1.22 4.34
N SER A 303 -2.69 -0.19 5.04
CA SER A 303 -3.61 0.85 4.53
C SER A 303 -3.07 1.72 3.38
N GLY A 304 -1.78 1.61 3.04
CA GLY A 304 -1.15 2.34 1.94
C GLY A 304 -0.48 3.67 2.34
N ARG A 305 -0.46 4.03 3.63
CA ARG A 305 0.07 5.30 4.17
C ARG A 305 1.44 5.71 3.62
N GLN A 306 2.41 4.78 3.65
CA GLN A 306 3.75 5.05 3.12
C GLN A 306 3.71 5.33 1.62
N SER A 307 3.09 4.44 0.84
CA SER A 307 3.01 4.54 -0.62
C SER A 307 2.34 5.85 -1.05
N ILE A 308 1.26 6.24 -0.37
CA ILE A 308 0.54 7.50 -0.60
C ILE A 308 1.44 8.70 -0.28
N ALA A 309 2.14 8.70 0.86
CA ALA A 309 3.05 9.79 1.21
C ALA A 309 4.20 9.94 0.20
N ARG A 310 4.76 8.82 -0.27
CA ARG A 310 5.81 8.83 -1.30
C ARG A 310 5.31 9.41 -2.62
N LEU A 311 4.14 8.97 -3.08
CA LEU A 311 3.54 9.46 -4.33
C LEU A 311 3.15 10.94 -4.22
N ALA A 312 2.56 11.36 -3.10
CA ALA A 312 2.19 12.76 -2.85
C ALA A 312 3.40 13.70 -2.79
N ALA A 313 4.53 13.26 -2.22
CA ALA A 313 5.78 14.02 -2.25
C ALA A 313 6.32 14.14 -3.68
N PHE A 314 6.25 13.04 -4.46
CA PHE A 314 6.69 13.00 -5.84
C PHE A 314 5.84 13.89 -6.76
N THR A 315 4.52 13.93 -6.60
CA THR A 315 3.62 14.76 -7.42
C THR A 315 3.90 16.26 -7.26
N ILE A 316 4.34 16.69 -6.06
CA ILE A 316 4.74 18.09 -5.76
C ILE A 316 6.23 18.35 -6.09
N GLY A 317 6.96 17.33 -6.53
CA GLY A 317 8.40 17.43 -6.81
C GLY A 317 9.24 17.69 -5.55
N MET A 318 8.82 17.19 -4.39
CA MET A 318 9.62 17.23 -3.16
C MET A 318 10.53 16.01 -3.09
N SER A 319 11.75 16.19 -2.60
CA SER A 319 12.65 15.08 -2.34
C SER A 319 12.17 14.29 -1.13
N LEU A 320 12.12 12.96 -1.24
CA LEU A 320 11.76 12.09 -0.13
C LEU A 320 13.02 11.58 0.57
N PHE A 321 13.09 11.75 1.89
CA PHE A 321 14.14 11.19 2.74
C PHE A 321 13.55 10.07 3.61
N THR A 322 14.13 8.86 3.52
CA THR A 322 13.73 7.69 4.30
C THR A 322 14.97 6.99 4.84
N ILE A 323 14.90 6.51 6.09
CA ILE A 323 16.00 5.75 6.72
C ILE A 323 15.85 4.25 6.49
N SER A 324 16.97 3.53 6.46
CA SER A 324 17.01 2.07 6.37
C SER A 324 17.58 1.51 7.67
N VAL A 325 16.69 1.10 8.58
CA VAL A 325 17.06 0.61 9.91
C VAL A 325 17.47 -0.87 9.81
N SER A 326 18.75 -1.15 10.08
CA SER A 326 19.28 -2.51 10.21
C SER A 326 19.30 -2.95 11.69
N LYS A 327 19.60 -4.23 11.96
CA LYS A 327 19.77 -4.71 13.35
C LYS A 327 20.90 -4.02 14.12
N SER A 328 21.87 -3.44 13.40
CA SER A 328 23.02 -2.72 13.96
C SER A 328 22.86 -1.20 13.90
N TYR A 329 21.67 -0.70 13.58
CA TYR A 329 21.42 0.74 13.50
C TYR A 329 21.52 1.37 14.88
N SER A 330 22.41 2.34 15.02
CA SER A 330 22.71 2.99 16.30
C SER A 330 22.26 4.44 16.31
N ARG A 331 22.23 5.05 17.51
CA ARG A 331 21.99 6.49 17.68
C ARG A 331 22.93 7.38 16.86
N ASN A 332 24.17 6.95 16.57
CA ASN A 332 25.07 7.72 15.73
C ASN A 332 24.60 7.75 14.28
N ASN A 333 24.15 6.60 13.74
CA ASN A 333 23.58 6.55 12.39
C ASN A 333 22.33 7.43 12.26
N TRP A 334 21.49 7.43 13.29
CA TRP A 334 20.35 8.35 13.38
C TRP A 334 20.76 9.82 13.30
N ARG A 335 21.78 10.22 14.07
CA ARG A 335 22.27 11.61 14.03
C ARG A 335 22.84 11.97 12.67
N ASP A 336 23.60 11.07 12.05
CA ASP A 336 24.14 11.28 10.70
C ASP A 336 23.02 11.43 9.65
N ASP A 337 21.95 10.62 9.75
CA ASP A 337 20.77 10.72 8.88
C ASP A 337 20.01 12.04 9.06
N VAL A 338 19.79 12.48 10.31
CA VAL A 338 19.13 13.78 10.59
C VAL A 338 20.00 14.94 10.11
N GLN A 339 21.33 14.85 10.28
CA GLN A 339 22.25 15.85 9.73
C GLN A 339 22.16 15.90 8.21
N ALA A 340 22.17 14.75 7.52
CA ALA A 340 22.07 14.68 6.07
C ALA A 340 20.74 15.29 5.57
N PHE A 341 19.63 14.97 6.23
CA PHE A 341 18.33 15.56 5.97
C PHE A 341 18.34 17.10 6.09
N LEU A 342 18.86 17.64 7.19
CA LEU A 342 18.94 19.08 7.41
C LEU A 342 19.89 19.78 6.44
N ARG A 343 21.00 19.12 6.04
CA ARG A 343 21.92 19.66 5.02
C ARG A 343 21.24 19.84 3.67
N ILE A 344 20.36 18.92 3.26
CA ILE A 344 19.57 19.06 2.02
C ILE A 344 18.65 20.29 2.10
N ALA A 345 17.91 20.44 3.20
CA ALA A 345 16.98 21.55 3.38
C ALA A 345 17.69 22.93 3.49
N ALA A 346 18.80 22.99 4.22
CA ALA A 346 19.52 24.22 4.52
C ALA A 346 20.45 24.69 3.41
N VAL A 347 21.30 23.79 2.92
CA VAL A 347 22.39 24.12 2.00
C VAL A 347 21.89 24.09 0.57
N GLN A 348 21.23 23.00 0.16
CA GLN A 348 20.72 22.88 -1.21
C GLN A 348 19.44 23.71 -1.43
N CYS A 349 18.79 24.17 -0.34
CA CYS A 349 17.54 24.93 -0.37
C CYS A 349 16.43 24.21 -1.16
N LYS A 350 16.41 22.87 -1.06
CA LYS A 350 15.42 21.99 -1.71
C LYS A 350 14.38 21.53 -0.66
N PRO A 351 13.07 21.69 -0.93
CA PRO A 351 12.02 21.10 -0.10
C PRO A 351 12.15 19.58 -0.01
N VAL A 352 12.18 19.09 1.22
CA VAL A 352 12.42 17.67 1.54
C VAL A 352 11.43 17.16 2.58
N VAL A 353 10.90 15.96 2.34
CA VAL A 353 9.95 15.26 3.22
C VAL A 353 10.68 14.14 3.94
N PHE A 354 10.75 14.20 5.26
CA PHE A 354 11.21 13.08 6.09
C PHE A 354 10.04 12.12 6.36
N LEU A 355 10.06 10.95 5.72
CA LEU A 355 9.07 9.89 5.95
C LEU A 355 9.61 8.86 6.95
N LEU A 356 8.94 8.78 8.10
CA LEU A 356 9.28 7.87 9.20
C LEU A 356 8.08 7.01 9.60
N THR A 357 8.34 5.75 9.94
CA THR A 357 7.31 4.74 10.26
C THR A 357 7.49 4.24 11.69
N ASP A 358 6.42 3.74 12.32
CA ASP A 358 6.52 3.27 13.71
C ASP A 358 7.57 2.17 13.93
N MET A 359 7.73 1.25 12.97
CA MET A 359 8.69 0.15 12.99
C MET A 359 10.15 0.61 12.93
N GLN A 360 10.41 1.81 12.39
CA GLN A 360 11.76 2.39 12.33
C GLN A 360 12.15 3.10 13.63
N ILE A 361 11.18 3.36 14.53
CA ILE A 361 11.41 4.04 15.80
C ILE A 361 11.75 3.00 16.86
N GLN A 362 13.05 2.70 17.01
CA GLN A 362 13.57 1.73 17.97
C GLN A 362 13.81 2.32 19.36
N GLU A 363 14.18 3.60 19.44
CA GLU A 363 14.48 4.31 20.69
C GLU A 363 13.62 5.58 20.82
N ASP A 364 13.23 5.93 22.05
CA ASP A 364 12.45 7.15 22.32
C ASP A 364 13.25 8.44 22.04
N ALA A 365 14.58 8.38 22.09
CA ALA A 365 15.45 9.50 21.72
C ALA A 365 15.22 9.99 20.28
N TYR A 366 14.78 9.12 19.37
CA TYR A 366 14.48 9.53 17.99
C TYR A 366 13.26 10.45 17.97
N LEU A 367 12.27 10.19 18.83
CA LEU A 367 11.08 11.01 18.97
C LEU A 367 11.36 12.35 19.67
N GLU A 368 12.35 12.41 20.57
CA GLU A 368 12.83 13.68 21.13
C GLU A 368 13.39 14.61 20.04
N ASP A 369 14.22 14.04 19.16
CA ASP A 369 14.80 14.77 18.02
C ASP A 369 13.72 15.18 17.01
N ILE A 370 12.79 14.28 16.65
CA ILE A 370 11.64 14.61 15.80
C ILE A 370 10.75 15.69 16.44
N SER A 371 10.47 15.61 17.73
CA SER A 371 9.71 16.63 18.46
C SER A 371 10.37 18.01 18.36
N SER A 372 11.70 18.04 18.43
CA SER A 372 12.49 19.26 18.25
C SER A 372 12.40 19.80 16.81
N LEU A 373 12.46 18.92 15.80
CA LEU A 373 12.24 19.28 14.40
C LEU A 373 10.84 19.87 14.16
N LEU A 374 9.79 19.24 14.68
CA LEU A 374 8.40 19.71 14.54
C LEU A 374 8.17 21.08 15.20
N SER A 375 8.84 21.33 16.32
CA SER A 375 8.63 22.53 17.13
C SER A 375 9.50 23.70 16.65
N VAL A 376 10.81 23.47 16.52
CA VAL A 376 11.83 24.50 16.29
C VAL A 376 12.36 24.46 14.85
N GLY A 377 12.27 23.32 14.15
CA GLY A 377 12.81 23.13 12.80
C GLY A 377 14.28 22.70 12.74
N HIS A 378 14.91 22.45 13.89
CA HIS A 378 16.24 21.86 13.99
C HIS A 378 16.40 21.09 15.32
N VAL A 379 17.45 20.27 15.41
CA VAL A 379 17.82 19.54 16.63
C VAL A 379 19.01 20.23 17.30
N ALA A 380 18.90 20.51 18.60
CA ALA A 380 19.95 21.16 19.37
C ALA A 380 21.19 20.27 19.50
N ASN A 381 22.38 20.88 19.50
CA ASN A 381 23.68 20.18 19.62
C ASN A 381 23.87 19.06 18.58
N LEU A 382 23.21 19.15 17.41
CA LEU A 382 23.39 18.19 16.33
C LEU A 382 24.69 18.43 15.55
N PHE A 383 25.00 19.70 15.29
CA PHE A 383 26.20 20.14 14.57
C PHE A 383 27.21 20.74 15.54
N SER A 384 28.49 20.45 15.33
CA SER A 384 29.58 21.12 16.04
C SER A 384 29.65 22.61 15.68
N THR A 385 30.36 23.42 16.48
CA THR A 385 30.52 24.86 16.21
C THR A 385 31.14 25.12 14.83
N ASP A 386 32.11 24.31 14.42
CA ASP A 386 32.79 24.43 13.12
C ASP A 386 31.85 24.09 11.97
N GLU A 387 31.03 23.04 12.14
CA GLU A 387 30.01 22.66 11.16
C GLU A 387 28.93 23.73 11.02
N GLN A 388 28.48 24.34 12.12
CA GLN A 388 27.51 25.43 12.10
C GLN A 388 28.02 26.62 11.28
N LEU A 389 29.30 26.99 11.46
CA LEU A 389 29.92 28.06 10.69
C LEU A 389 30.05 27.70 9.20
N ALA A 390 30.46 26.47 8.89
CA ALA A 390 30.58 25.99 7.52
C ALA A 390 29.22 25.97 6.80
N LEU A 391 28.16 25.49 7.47
CA LEU A 391 26.80 25.47 6.94
C LEU A 391 26.25 26.87 6.71
N SER A 392 26.51 27.79 7.63
CA SER A 392 26.09 29.19 7.49
C SER A 392 26.74 29.84 6.26
N LYS A 393 28.04 29.62 6.05
CA LYS A 393 28.75 30.09 4.85
C LYS A 393 28.18 29.47 3.57
N ALA A 394 27.97 28.16 3.55
CA ALA A 394 27.42 27.45 2.39
C ALA A 394 25.97 27.84 2.07
N ALA A 395 25.17 28.15 3.10
CA ALA A 395 23.82 28.67 2.92
C ALA A 395 23.86 30.06 2.25
N LEU A 396 24.75 30.96 2.68
CA LEU A 396 24.87 32.30 2.09
C LEU A 396 25.30 32.28 0.61
N THR A 397 26.09 31.29 0.17
CA THR A 397 26.50 31.17 -1.24
C THR A 397 25.39 30.61 -2.15
N THR A 398 24.40 29.93 -1.58
CA THR A 398 23.29 29.33 -2.34
C THR A 398 22.10 30.29 -2.30
N PRO A 399 21.62 30.81 -3.45
CA PRO A 399 20.46 31.69 -3.48
C PRO A 399 19.24 30.99 -2.89
N SER A 400 18.43 31.72 -2.12
CA SER A 400 17.15 31.19 -1.64
C SER A 400 16.27 30.88 -2.85
N SER A 401 15.74 29.66 -2.93
CA SER A 401 14.75 29.31 -3.94
C SER A 401 13.49 30.17 -3.74
N SER A 402 12.88 30.64 -4.84
CA SER A 402 11.56 31.29 -4.78
C SER A 402 10.54 30.36 -4.12
N PRO A 403 9.55 30.88 -3.37
CA PRO A 403 8.51 30.05 -2.80
C PRO A 403 7.83 29.24 -3.90
N ARG A 404 7.82 27.91 -3.74
CA ARG A 404 7.28 26.96 -4.74
C ARG A 404 5.77 27.10 -4.94
N PHE A 405 5.09 27.65 -3.93
CA PHE A 405 3.67 27.96 -3.94
C PHE A 405 3.49 29.48 -3.93
N THR A 406 2.63 29.98 -4.83
CA THR A 406 2.22 31.38 -4.92
C THR A 406 1.27 31.76 -3.78
N SER A 407 1.75 31.73 -2.53
CA SER A 407 0.95 32.23 -1.41
C SER A 407 0.96 33.76 -1.41
N THR A 408 -0.20 34.40 -1.19
CA THR A 408 -0.29 35.85 -0.95
C THR A 408 0.37 36.31 0.36
N LEU A 409 0.94 35.38 1.14
CA LEU A 409 1.64 35.65 2.40
C LEU A 409 3.09 36.17 2.21
N SER A 410 3.53 36.47 0.98
CA SER A 410 4.89 36.99 0.72
C SER A 410 5.13 38.44 1.16
N SER A 411 4.27 39.01 2.01
CA SER A 411 4.53 40.29 2.67
C SER A 411 3.81 40.36 4.01
N GLY A 412 4.54 40.09 5.09
CA GLY A 412 4.13 40.51 6.43
C GLY A 412 3.77 39.40 7.42
N ALA A 413 4.69 38.49 7.70
CA ALA A 413 4.68 37.75 8.97
C ALA A 413 6.07 37.18 9.33
N THR A 414 7.12 37.97 9.17
CA THR A 414 8.34 37.76 9.96
C THR A 414 8.03 38.29 11.35
N ILE A 415 7.78 37.41 12.32
CA ILE A 415 7.86 37.80 13.73
C ILE A 415 9.27 38.32 13.93
N GLY A 416 9.39 39.64 14.11
CA GLY A 416 10.65 40.33 14.26
C GLY A 416 11.44 39.71 15.40
N ALA A 417 12.62 39.18 15.08
CA ALA A 417 13.68 39.07 16.06
C ALA A 417 13.99 40.50 16.51
N GLY A 418 13.50 40.87 17.69
CA GLY A 418 13.74 42.17 18.30
C GLY A 418 15.24 42.46 18.34
N THR A 419 15.65 43.47 17.58
CA THR A 419 16.98 44.07 17.63
C THR A 419 17.12 44.85 18.93
N GLY A 420 17.54 44.16 20.00
CA GLY A 420 18.13 44.80 21.18
C GLY A 420 19.62 44.96 20.95
N ALA A 421 20.02 46.05 20.30
CA ALA A 421 21.40 46.51 20.33
C ALA A 421 21.57 47.32 21.62
N ASP A 422 22.32 46.80 22.59
CA ASP A 422 22.94 47.64 23.60
C ASP A 422 24.42 47.26 23.67
N ALA A 423 25.24 48.20 23.16
CA ALA A 423 26.67 48.06 23.04
C ALA A 423 27.33 48.59 24.32
N GLY A 424 27.47 47.72 25.32
CA GLY A 424 28.34 47.96 26.47
C GLY A 424 29.76 47.50 26.15
N ALA A 425 30.62 48.41 25.68
CA ALA A 425 32.05 48.15 25.52
C ALA A 425 32.71 47.99 26.91
N GLY A 426 33.06 46.76 27.26
CA GLY A 426 33.85 46.43 28.45
C GLY A 426 35.09 45.64 28.05
N THR A 427 36.26 46.29 28.05
CA THR A 427 37.56 45.69 27.83
C THR A 427 37.94 44.77 29.00
N GLY A 428 38.04 43.46 28.75
CA GLY A 428 38.56 42.47 29.68
C GLY A 428 39.27 41.35 28.93
N ALA A 429 40.58 41.25 29.12
CA ALA A 429 41.48 40.37 28.39
C ALA A 429 41.42 38.89 28.85
N GLY A 430 41.67 37.98 27.91
CA GLY A 430 42.27 36.67 28.14
C GLY A 430 41.32 35.55 28.57
N THR A 431 40.82 34.79 27.59
CA THR A 431 40.02 33.51 27.59
C THR A 431 38.66 33.60 26.87
N GLY A 432 38.19 34.80 26.52
CA GLY A 432 36.87 35.02 25.89
C GLY A 432 36.80 35.00 24.36
N ALA A 433 37.91 34.83 23.63
CA ALA A 433 37.92 34.91 22.17
C ALA A 433 37.19 33.72 21.49
N ASP A 434 37.44 32.50 21.95
CA ASP A 434 36.81 31.29 21.42
C ASP A 434 35.32 31.21 21.78
N ALA A 435 34.94 31.66 22.98
CA ALA A 435 33.54 31.75 23.40
C ALA A 435 32.76 32.78 22.57
N GLY A 436 33.38 33.93 22.24
CA GLY A 436 32.80 34.95 21.36
C GLY A 436 32.64 34.47 19.92
N ALA A 437 33.63 33.75 19.38
CA ALA A 437 33.57 33.16 18.05
C ALA A 437 32.48 32.07 17.96
N ALA A 438 32.37 31.19 18.96
CA ALA A 438 31.34 30.16 19.02
C ALA A 438 29.92 30.76 19.14
N ALA A 439 29.74 31.81 19.93
CA ALA A 439 28.47 32.53 20.04
C ALA A 439 28.08 33.19 18.71
N SER A 440 29.05 33.79 18.01
CA SER A 440 28.84 34.38 16.68
C SER A 440 28.45 33.34 15.63
N ALA A 441 29.11 32.18 15.62
CA ALA A 441 28.79 31.08 14.71
C ALA A 441 27.38 30.53 14.94
N ARG A 442 26.99 30.33 16.22
CA ARG A 442 25.63 29.92 16.60
C ARG A 442 24.58 30.94 16.15
N ARG A 443 24.82 32.23 16.39
CA ARG A 443 23.91 33.29 15.96
C ARG A 443 23.73 33.32 14.44
N SER A 444 24.81 33.16 13.68
CA SER A 444 24.77 33.09 12.22
C SER A 444 23.97 31.87 11.72
N PHE A 445 24.14 30.72 12.38
CA PHE A 445 23.39 29.51 12.09
C PHE A 445 21.89 29.69 12.37
N GLU A 446 21.53 30.26 13.52
CA GLU A 446 20.14 30.53 13.90
C GLU A 446 19.45 31.54 12.98
N THR A 447 20.18 32.54 12.46
CA THR A 447 19.59 33.56 11.57
C THR A 447 19.54 33.13 10.11
N THR A 448 20.44 32.24 9.66
CA THR A 448 20.57 31.89 8.24
C THR A 448 20.06 30.47 7.95
N VAL A 449 20.52 29.50 8.73
CA VAL A 449 20.28 28.07 8.46
C VAL A 449 18.93 27.63 8.99
N VAL A 450 18.59 27.97 10.23
CA VAL A 450 17.33 27.53 10.87
C VAL A 450 16.09 27.99 10.07
N PRO A 451 15.97 29.24 9.58
CA PRO A 451 14.83 29.64 8.76
C PRO A 451 14.71 28.85 7.46
N ARG A 452 15.84 28.49 6.82
CA ARG A 452 15.84 27.64 5.63
C ARG A 452 15.42 26.21 5.94
N CYS A 453 15.85 25.65 7.07
CA CYS A 453 15.35 24.36 7.55
C CYS A 453 13.84 24.42 7.77
N VAL A 454 13.36 25.42 8.50
CA VAL A 454 11.93 25.60 8.80
C VAL A 454 11.09 25.73 7.52
N ALA A 455 11.59 26.44 6.52
CA ALA A 455 10.87 26.65 5.26
C ALA A 455 10.85 25.41 4.35
N ASN A 456 11.89 24.57 4.39
CA ASN A 456 12.08 23.47 3.43
C ASN A 456 11.92 22.07 4.03
N THR A 457 11.67 21.94 5.33
CA THR A 457 11.50 20.63 5.98
C THR A 457 10.04 20.30 6.22
N HIS A 458 9.64 19.12 5.75
CA HIS A 458 8.35 18.51 6.05
C HIS A 458 8.59 17.17 6.72
N VAL A 459 7.72 16.79 7.66
CA VAL A 459 7.83 15.54 8.40
C VAL A 459 6.53 14.79 8.23
N CYS A 460 6.62 13.56 7.73
CA CYS A 460 5.50 12.66 7.53
C CYS A 460 5.70 11.43 8.42
N LEU A 461 4.85 11.31 9.44
CA LEU A 461 4.90 10.19 10.39
C LEU A 461 3.79 9.20 10.05
N ALA A 462 4.12 7.94 9.83
CA ALA A 462 3.14 6.87 9.62
C ALA A 462 3.13 5.92 10.82
N MET A 463 2.14 6.03 11.71
CA MET A 463 2.08 5.29 12.98
C MET A 463 0.80 4.46 13.12
N SER A 464 0.88 3.22 13.58
CA SER A 464 -0.31 2.42 13.87
C SER A 464 -0.97 2.90 15.17
N PRO A 465 -2.28 3.19 15.19
CA PRO A 465 -3.00 3.47 16.43
C PRO A 465 -3.34 2.19 17.22
N VAL A 466 -3.11 1.01 16.64
CA VAL A 466 -3.37 -0.29 17.26
C VAL A 466 -2.33 -0.57 18.35
N GLY A 467 -2.80 -0.97 19.53
CA GLY A 467 -1.97 -1.22 20.71
C GLY A 467 -1.64 0.06 21.49
N ASP A 468 -0.88 -0.08 22.57
CA ASP A 468 -0.59 1.03 23.48
C ASP A 468 0.57 1.95 23.06
N GLY A 469 1.36 1.53 22.07
CA GLY A 469 2.59 2.23 21.66
C GLY A 469 2.35 3.67 21.20
N PHE A 470 1.37 3.89 20.31
CA PHE A 470 1.04 5.24 19.85
C PHE A 470 0.48 6.10 20.99
N ARG A 471 -0.39 5.56 21.83
CA ARG A 471 -0.98 6.28 22.96
C ARG A 471 0.09 6.74 23.96
N GLY A 472 1.03 5.85 24.29
CA GLY A 472 2.16 6.19 25.16
C GLY A 472 3.01 7.33 24.57
N ARG A 473 3.39 7.21 23.30
CA ARG A 473 4.17 8.22 22.58
C ARG A 473 3.44 9.57 22.47
N ALA A 474 2.14 9.57 22.16
CA ALA A 474 1.33 10.78 22.08
C ALA A 474 1.27 11.56 23.41
N ARG A 475 1.27 10.84 24.54
CA ARG A 475 1.30 11.44 25.89
C ARG A 475 2.67 12.05 26.21
N VAL A 476 3.75 11.36 25.87
CA VAL A 476 5.13 11.81 26.13
C VAL A 476 5.55 12.93 25.19
N PHE A 477 5.10 12.88 23.93
CA PHE A 477 5.46 13.83 22.87
C PHE A 477 4.22 14.53 22.29
N PRO A 478 3.66 15.55 22.98
CA PRO A 478 2.49 16.29 22.49
C PRO A 478 2.71 17.01 21.14
N SER A 479 3.97 17.27 20.77
CA SER A 479 4.33 17.88 19.49
C SER A 479 3.86 17.03 18.30
N LEU A 480 3.80 15.71 18.45
CA LEU A 480 3.32 14.79 17.41
C LEU A 480 1.88 15.09 16.97
N ILE A 481 1.04 15.58 17.88
CA ILE A 481 -0.36 15.92 17.61
C ILE A 481 -0.49 17.42 17.36
N ASN A 482 0.14 18.26 18.17
CA ASN A 482 -0.06 19.70 18.10
C ASN A 482 0.58 20.35 16.85
N HIS A 483 1.70 19.81 16.36
CA HIS A 483 2.44 20.37 15.22
C HIS A 483 2.16 19.65 13.90
N CYS A 484 1.58 18.44 13.93
CA CYS A 484 1.20 17.73 12.72
C CYS A 484 -0.31 17.87 12.45
N THR A 485 -0.68 17.94 11.18
CA THR A 485 -2.06 17.66 10.77
C THR A 485 -2.29 16.16 10.87
N VAL A 486 -3.33 15.74 11.60
CA VAL A 486 -3.68 14.33 11.76
C VAL A 486 -4.57 13.91 10.60
N ASN A 487 -4.19 12.84 9.90
CA ASN A 487 -5.02 12.19 8.90
C ASN A 487 -5.23 10.72 9.32
N TRP A 488 -6.49 10.37 9.55
CA TRP A 488 -6.93 9.04 9.92
C TRP A 488 -7.34 8.20 8.69
N PHE A 489 -6.66 7.07 8.52
CA PHE A 489 -6.98 6.06 7.54
C PHE A 489 -8.04 5.12 8.11
N ARG A 490 -9.27 5.31 7.64
CA ARG A 490 -10.39 4.38 7.77
C ARG A 490 -10.05 3.00 7.18
N PRO A 491 -10.73 1.93 7.64
CA PRO A 491 -10.76 0.66 6.92
C PRO A 491 -11.09 0.87 5.44
N TRP A 492 -10.59 0.01 4.57
CA TRP A 492 -10.88 0.13 3.14
C TRP A 492 -12.37 -0.03 2.87
N PRO A 493 -12.99 0.92 2.15
CA PRO A 493 -14.39 0.81 1.79
C PRO A 493 -14.59 -0.28 0.72
N PRO A 494 -15.83 -0.74 0.48
CA PRO A 494 -16.15 -1.79 -0.49
C PRO A 494 -15.51 -1.58 -1.87
N GLU A 495 -15.53 -0.36 -2.38
CA GLU A 495 -15.05 0.01 -3.71
C GLU A 495 -13.52 -0.11 -3.81
N ALA A 496 -12.81 0.11 -2.69
CA ALA A 496 -11.37 -0.08 -2.61
C ALA A 496 -11.01 -1.57 -2.71
N LEU A 497 -11.78 -2.44 -2.03
CA LEU A 497 -11.60 -3.88 -2.09
C LEU A 497 -11.86 -4.40 -3.51
N ASP A 498 -12.92 -3.93 -4.15
CA ASP A 498 -13.26 -4.30 -5.52
C ASP A 498 -12.19 -3.87 -6.52
N ALA A 499 -11.70 -2.63 -6.42
CA ALA A 499 -10.65 -2.11 -7.30
C ALA A 499 -9.33 -2.89 -7.14
N VAL A 500 -8.93 -3.17 -5.91
CA VAL A 500 -7.71 -3.92 -5.60
C VAL A 500 -7.83 -5.37 -6.05
N ALA A 501 -8.95 -6.03 -5.76
CA ALA A 501 -9.17 -7.42 -6.15
C ALA A 501 -9.24 -7.57 -7.68
N THR A 502 -9.97 -6.68 -8.35
CA THR A 502 -10.05 -6.63 -9.82
C THR A 502 -8.67 -6.42 -10.43
N SER A 503 -7.91 -5.44 -9.95
CA SER A 503 -6.54 -5.18 -10.39
C SER A 503 -5.62 -6.38 -10.17
N SER A 504 -5.75 -7.05 -9.01
CA SER A 504 -4.98 -8.26 -8.72
C SER A 504 -5.30 -9.40 -9.69
N LEU A 505 -6.55 -9.54 -10.12
CA LEU A 505 -6.99 -10.58 -11.05
C LEU A 505 -6.80 -10.21 -12.54
N GLN A 506 -6.34 -9.01 -12.86
CA GLN A 506 -6.02 -8.63 -14.25
C GLN A 506 -4.98 -9.60 -14.85
N GLY A 507 -5.26 -10.07 -16.07
CA GLY A 507 -4.41 -11.03 -16.78
C GLY A 507 -4.50 -12.48 -16.26
N VAL A 508 -5.34 -12.77 -15.27
CA VAL A 508 -5.64 -14.15 -14.86
C VAL A 508 -6.83 -14.66 -15.69
N ASP A 509 -6.56 -15.56 -16.64
CA ASP A 509 -7.62 -16.20 -17.42
C ASP A 509 -8.46 -17.07 -16.47
N MET A 510 -9.72 -16.69 -16.21
CA MET A 510 -10.59 -17.42 -15.29
C MET A 510 -11.26 -18.65 -15.93
N ARG A 511 -11.06 -18.88 -17.24
CA ARG A 511 -11.67 -19.96 -18.00
C ARG A 511 -10.66 -21.03 -18.38
N GLU A 512 -11.10 -22.28 -18.49
CA GLU A 512 -10.44 -23.23 -19.39
C GLU A 512 -10.98 -23.04 -20.80
N ARG A 513 -10.09 -22.83 -21.78
CA ARG A 513 -10.43 -22.82 -23.21
C ARG A 513 -10.80 -24.24 -23.63
N ASP A 514 -12.08 -24.57 -23.60
CA ASP A 514 -12.60 -25.61 -24.49
C ASP A 514 -12.96 -24.97 -25.83
N GLU A 515 -12.51 -25.59 -26.91
CA GLU A 515 -12.54 -25.03 -28.28
C GLU A 515 -13.96 -24.77 -28.81
N GLU A 516 -15.00 -25.28 -28.14
CA GLU A 516 -16.41 -25.21 -28.54
C GLU A 516 -17.23 -24.05 -27.92
N MET A 517 -16.77 -23.42 -26.83
CA MET A 517 -17.56 -22.40 -26.11
C MET A 517 -16.93 -21.01 -26.23
N ARG A 518 -16.96 -20.46 -27.45
CA ARG A 518 -16.50 -19.10 -27.79
C ARG A 518 -17.63 -18.08 -27.62
N ASP A 519 -17.84 -17.60 -26.40
CA ASP A 519 -18.13 -16.18 -26.11
C ASP A 519 -18.39 -15.97 -24.60
N VAL A 520 -18.48 -14.71 -24.13
CA VAL A 520 -18.82 -14.29 -22.75
C VAL A 520 -17.65 -14.22 -21.72
N GLY A 521 -16.45 -13.81 -22.10
CA GLY A 521 -15.22 -13.83 -21.27
C GLY A 521 -15.15 -13.04 -19.93
N MET A 522 -16.25 -12.69 -19.25
CA MET A 522 -16.23 -11.78 -18.08
C MET A 522 -16.89 -12.27 -16.79
N GLU A 523 -17.59 -13.42 -16.76
CA GLU A 523 -18.53 -13.69 -15.65
C GLU A 523 -17.91 -14.18 -14.32
N HIS A 524 -16.89 -15.04 -14.26
CA HIS A 524 -16.47 -15.58 -12.94
C HIS A 524 -15.57 -14.64 -12.09
N SER A 525 -14.85 -13.71 -12.73
CA SER A 525 -13.91 -12.83 -12.00
C SER A 525 -14.65 -11.89 -11.04
N HIS A 526 -15.76 -11.29 -11.48
CA HIS A 526 -16.54 -10.38 -10.63
C HIS A 526 -17.16 -11.12 -9.43
N LEU A 527 -17.57 -12.37 -9.61
CA LEU A 527 -18.10 -13.21 -8.51
C LEU A 527 -17.03 -13.50 -7.46
N VAL A 528 -15.79 -13.83 -7.88
CA VAL A 528 -14.66 -14.02 -6.97
C VAL A 528 -14.37 -12.74 -6.18
N VAL A 529 -14.39 -11.58 -6.85
CA VAL A 529 -14.19 -10.28 -6.22
C VAL A 529 -15.29 -9.99 -5.19
N ASP A 530 -16.56 -10.19 -5.56
CA ASP A 530 -17.72 -9.94 -4.69
C ASP A 530 -17.71 -10.84 -3.44
N VAL A 531 -17.41 -12.12 -3.61
CA VAL A 531 -17.29 -13.07 -2.50
C VAL A 531 -16.09 -12.74 -1.62
N ALA A 532 -14.91 -12.43 -2.19
CA ALA A 532 -13.72 -12.06 -1.43
C ALA A 532 -13.97 -10.79 -0.58
N ARG A 533 -14.63 -9.78 -1.16
CA ARG A 533 -15.04 -8.56 -0.46
C ARG A 533 -16.00 -8.88 0.69
N SER A 534 -17.02 -9.68 0.42
CA SER A 534 -18.03 -10.05 1.42
C SER A 534 -17.43 -10.86 2.59
N ILE A 535 -16.50 -11.77 2.30
CA ILE A 535 -15.71 -12.48 3.32
C ILE A 535 -14.95 -11.46 4.18
N TYR A 536 -14.20 -10.55 3.56
CA TYR A 536 -13.42 -9.55 4.28
C TYR A 536 -14.28 -8.67 5.20
N LEU A 537 -15.42 -8.19 4.70
CA LEU A 537 -16.35 -7.34 5.47
C LEU A 537 -17.06 -8.09 6.60
N SER A 538 -17.13 -9.43 6.56
CA SER A 538 -17.67 -10.25 7.65
C SER A 538 -16.70 -10.47 8.82
N LEU A 539 -15.40 -10.30 8.59
CA LEU A 539 -14.34 -10.60 9.58
C LEU A 539 -14.40 -9.74 10.86
N PRO A 540 -14.70 -8.43 10.83
CA PRO A 540 -14.78 -7.63 12.05
C PRO A 540 -15.75 -8.20 13.09
N SER A 541 -16.91 -8.68 12.66
CA SER A 541 -17.89 -9.33 13.55
C SER A 541 -17.35 -10.64 14.15
N LEU A 542 -16.58 -11.40 13.37
CA LEU A 542 -15.91 -12.61 13.86
C LEU A 542 -14.78 -12.29 14.87
N CYS A 543 -14.01 -11.23 14.61
CA CYS A 543 -12.98 -10.71 15.52
C CYS A 543 -13.57 -10.21 16.84
N GLU A 544 -14.75 -9.58 16.80
CA GLU A 544 -15.47 -9.16 18.02
C GLU A 544 -15.95 -10.38 18.81
N LEU A 545 -16.50 -11.39 18.14
CA LEU A 545 -16.97 -12.61 18.78
C LEU A 545 -15.86 -13.36 19.54
N ILE A 546 -14.67 -13.52 18.93
CA ILE A 546 -13.53 -14.16 19.61
C ILE A 546 -13.01 -13.32 20.79
N LEU A 547 -13.02 -11.98 20.66
CA LEU A 547 -12.63 -11.10 21.76
C LEU A 547 -13.59 -11.22 22.94
N GLN A 548 -14.90 -11.27 22.69
CA GLN A 548 -15.90 -11.43 23.73
C GLN A 548 -15.84 -12.82 24.40
N ARG A 549 -15.59 -13.88 23.62
CA ARG A 549 -15.61 -15.25 24.12
C ARG A 549 -14.31 -15.70 24.78
N GLU A 550 -13.18 -15.41 24.15
CA GLU A 550 -11.86 -15.91 24.54
C GLU A 550 -10.98 -14.81 25.19
N GLY A 551 -11.37 -13.54 25.11
CA GLY A 551 -10.54 -12.41 25.54
C GLY A 551 -9.33 -12.15 24.62
N ILE A 552 -9.30 -12.76 23.43
CA ILE A 552 -8.20 -12.67 22.48
C ILE A 552 -8.53 -11.63 21.41
N ALA A 553 -7.74 -10.56 21.34
CA ALA A 553 -7.88 -9.55 20.30
C ALA A 553 -7.18 -9.99 19.00
N VAL A 554 -7.97 -10.20 17.95
CA VAL A 554 -7.49 -10.48 16.59
C VAL A 554 -7.79 -9.28 15.69
N TYR A 555 -6.82 -8.88 14.88
CA TYR A 555 -6.96 -7.74 13.99
C TYR A 555 -6.86 -8.16 12.53
N VAL A 556 -7.80 -7.66 11.72
CA VAL A 556 -7.77 -7.81 10.27
C VAL A 556 -7.36 -6.48 9.65
N THR A 557 -6.51 -6.54 8.63
CA THR A 557 -5.91 -5.35 8.02
C THR A 557 -6.01 -5.40 6.49
N PRO A 558 -5.96 -4.27 5.78
CA PRO A 558 -5.92 -4.27 4.32
C PRO A 558 -4.76 -5.10 3.74
N ALA A 559 -3.62 -5.18 4.44
CA ALA A 559 -2.53 -6.07 4.06
C ALA A 559 -2.96 -7.55 4.01
N SER A 560 -3.80 -7.99 4.94
CA SER A 560 -4.31 -9.37 4.94
C SER A 560 -5.23 -9.65 3.74
N PHE A 561 -5.95 -8.65 3.22
CA PHE A 561 -6.71 -8.79 1.96
C PHE A 561 -5.79 -8.93 0.73
N LEU A 562 -4.67 -8.21 0.71
CA LEU A 562 -3.66 -8.41 -0.33
C LEU A 562 -3.06 -9.82 -0.28
N THR A 563 -2.75 -10.33 0.93
CA THR A 563 -2.29 -11.71 1.13
C THR A 563 -3.32 -12.74 0.69
N LEU A 564 -4.63 -12.51 0.94
CA LEU A 564 -5.70 -13.36 0.41
C LEU A 564 -5.60 -13.46 -1.11
N MET A 565 -5.56 -12.32 -1.80
CA MET A 565 -5.53 -12.28 -3.26
C MET A 565 -4.26 -12.90 -3.84
N GLN A 566 -3.12 -12.70 -3.18
CA GLN A 566 -1.84 -13.30 -3.57
C GLN A 566 -1.85 -14.82 -3.37
N THR A 567 -2.34 -15.29 -2.21
CA THR A 567 -2.50 -16.71 -1.89
C THR A 567 -3.46 -17.39 -2.85
N TYR A 568 -4.62 -16.78 -3.14
CA TYR A 568 -5.59 -17.28 -4.10
C TYR A 568 -4.98 -17.41 -5.51
N LYS A 569 -4.28 -16.38 -6.00
CA LYS A 569 -3.59 -16.44 -7.30
C LYS A 569 -2.53 -17.53 -7.35
N ARG A 570 -1.80 -17.74 -6.27
CA ARG A 570 -0.80 -18.81 -6.17
C ARG A 570 -1.47 -20.18 -6.25
N LEU A 571 -2.44 -20.45 -5.38
CA LEU A 571 -3.17 -21.73 -5.34
C LEU A 571 -3.85 -22.03 -6.68
N LEU A 572 -4.45 -21.03 -7.31
CA LEU A 572 -5.08 -21.17 -8.63
C LEU A 572 -4.07 -21.55 -9.72
N ARG A 573 -2.87 -20.94 -9.72
CA ARG A 573 -1.82 -21.26 -10.68
C ARG A 573 -1.26 -22.66 -10.47
N GLU A 574 -0.95 -23.03 -9.23
CA GLU A 574 -0.43 -24.35 -8.88
C GLU A 574 -1.42 -25.45 -9.28
N ARG A 575 -2.69 -25.32 -8.88
CA ARG A 575 -3.74 -26.30 -9.20
C ARG A 575 -4.04 -26.42 -10.68
N ARG A 576 -4.05 -25.30 -11.41
CA ARG A 576 -4.22 -25.36 -12.86
C ARG A 576 -3.02 -25.98 -13.56
N ALA A 577 -1.80 -25.75 -13.09
CA ALA A 577 -0.62 -26.40 -13.64
C ALA A 577 -0.69 -27.93 -13.44
N ASP A 578 -1.15 -28.39 -12.28
CA ASP A 578 -1.38 -29.81 -12.00
C ASP A 578 -2.43 -30.43 -12.93
N LEU A 579 -3.59 -29.78 -13.07
CA LEU A 579 -4.65 -30.23 -13.98
C LEU A 579 -4.19 -30.22 -15.43
N GLN A 580 -3.45 -29.20 -15.87
CA GLN A 580 -2.87 -29.14 -17.21
C GLN A 580 -1.84 -30.26 -17.45
N LYS A 581 -1.04 -30.61 -16.44
CA LYS A 581 -0.11 -31.74 -16.52
C LYS A 581 -0.86 -33.06 -16.64
N LYS A 582 -1.91 -33.28 -15.82
CA LYS A 582 -2.80 -34.44 -15.92
C LYS A 582 -3.47 -34.52 -17.30
N ARG A 583 -4.03 -33.41 -17.80
CA ARG A 583 -4.64 -33.28 -19.14
C ARG A 583 -3.67 -33.63 -20.27
N LYS A 584 -2.45 -33.07 -20.25
CA LYS A 584 -1.40 -33.39 -21.24
C LYS A 584 -0.97 -34.85 -21.16
N GLY A 585 -0.85 -35.41 -19.95
CA GLY A 585 -0.53 -36.82 -19.73
C GLY A 585 -1.56 -37.76 -20.36
N LEU A 586 -2.85 -37.56 -20.03
CA LEU A 586 -3.95 -38.36 -20.57
C LEU A 586 -4.08 -38.20 -22.08
N LYS A 587 -3.97 -36.97 -22.61
CA LYS A 587 -4.03 -36.71 -24.07
C LYS A 587 -2.87 -37.39 -24.81
N ASN A 588 -1.66 -37.34 -24.27
CA ASN A 588 -0.50 -38.03 -24.85
C ASN A 588 -0.65 -39.55 -24.79
N GLY A 589 -1.19 -40.10 -23.69
CA GLY A 589 -1.51 -41.52 -23.56
C GLY A 589 -2.51 -41.98 -24.60
N LEU A 590 -3.62 -41.24 -24.75
CA LEU A 590 -4.65 -41.51 -25.74
C LEU A 590 -4.10 -41.47 -27.17
N ARG A 591 -3.31 -40.44 -27.50
CA ARG A 591 -2.66 -40.31 -28.81
C ARG A 591 -1.72 -41.48 -29.12
N LYS A 592 -0.99 -42.01 -28.12
CA LYS A 592 -0.13 -43.18 -28.32
C LYS A 592 -0.93 -44.44 -28.63
N ILE A 593 -2.08 -44.62 -27.97
CA ILE A 593 -2.99 -45.74 -28.25
C ILE A 593 -3.58 -45.59 -29.66
N GLU A 594 -4.03 -44.39 -30.03
CA GLU A 594 -4.55 -44.12 -31.38
C GLU A 594 -3.50 -44.36 -32.47
N ASN A 595 -2.25 -43.95 -32.25
CA ASN A 595 -1.16 -44.24 -33.18
C ASN A 595 -0.86 -45.74 -33.25
N ALA A 596 -0.87 -46.46 -32.12
CA ALA A 596 -0.65 -47.91 -32.11
C ALA A 596 -1.78 -48.65 -32.83
N ASP A 597 -3.03 -48.23 -32.64
CA ASP A 597 -4.20 -48.75 -33.38
C ASP A 597 -4.02 -48.51 -34.89
N ALA A 598 -3.59 -47.32 -35.30
CA ALA A 598 -3.32 -47.00 -36.71
C ALA A 598 -2.21 -47.88 -37.31
N THR A 599 -1.10 -48.07 -36.60
CA THR A 599 0.00 -48.95 -37.05
C THR A 599 -0.45 -50.42 -37.11
N ILE A 600 -1.27 -50.89 -36.16
CA ILE A 600 -1.83 -52.25 -36.22
C ILE A 600 -2.73 -52.39 -37.46
N ILE A 601 -3.54 -51.38 -37.79
CA ILE A 601 -4.38 -51.39 -39.00
C ILE A 601 -3.50 -51.46 -40.26
N GLU A 602 -2.47 -50.62 -40.35
CA GLU A 602 -1.53 -50.58 -41.48
C GLU A 602 -0.79 -51.91 -41.66
N LEU A 603 -0.16 -52.43 -40.59
CA LEU A 603 0.54 -53.72 -40.63
C LEU A 603 -0.40 -54.91 -40.92
N THR A 604 -1.69 -54.82 -40.56
CA THR A 604 -2.67 -55.83 -40.94
C THR A 604 -2.93 -55.77 -42.45
N SER A 605 -3.09 -54.57 -43.02
CA SER A 605 -3.28 -54.37 -44.46
C SER A 605 -2.08 -54.87 -45.25
N GLU A 606 -0.86 -54.52 -44.84
CA GLU A 606 0.37 -55.01 -45.47
C GLU A 606 0.49 -56.53 -45.40
N LEU A 607 0.13 -57.14 -44.26
CA LEU A 607 0.13 -58.59 -44.12
C LEU A 607 -0.87 -59.24 -45.08
N ASP A 608 -2.10 -58.70 -45.20
CA ASP A 608 -3.11 -59.22 -46.11
C ASP A 608 -2.75 -59.03 -47.59
N GLU A 609 -2.12 -57.92 -47.96
CA GLU A 609 -1.57 -57.70 -49.31
C GLU A 609 -0.47 -58.71 -49.65
N GLN A 610 0.48 -58.93 -48.73
CA GLN A 610 1.53 -59.94 -48.91
C GLN A 610 0.96 -61.35 -49.03
N ARG A 611 -0.12 -61.69 -48.30
CA ARG A 611 -0.82 -62.98 -48.47
C ARG A 611 -1.38 -63.12 -49.87
N CYS A 612 -2.05 -62.08 -50.38
CA CYS A 612 -2.66 -62.11 -51.69
C CYS A 612 -1.61 -62.29 -52.80
N GLN A 613 -0.49 -61.56 -52.70
CA GLN A 613 0.64 -61.70 -53.64
C GLN A 613 1.26 -63.09 -53.62
N ILE A 614 1.40 -63.70 -52.44
CA ILE A 614 1.93 -65.06 -52.31
C ILE A 614 0.96 -66.08 -52.92
N GLU A 615 -0.34 -65.96 -52.67
CA GLU A 615 -1.34 -66.86 -53.23
C GLU A 615 -1.39 -66.76 -54.76
N GLU A 616 -1.24 -65.55 -55.29
CA GLU A 616 -1.12 -65.28 -56.73
C GLU A 616 0.17 -65.87 -57.30
N GLN A 617 1.33 -65.67 -56.66
CA GLN A 617 2.61 -66.27 -57.08
C GLN A 617 2.59 -67.80 -57.03
N LYS A 618 1.99 -68.40 -56.00
CA LYS A 618 1.76 -69.85 -55.91
C LYS A 618 0.91 -70.34 -57.07
N SER A 619 -0.17 -69.63 -57.41
CA SER A 619 -1.03 -69.99 -58.54
C SER A 619 -0.31 -69.86 -59.90
N ALA A 620 0.63 -68.92 -60.04
CA ALA A 620 1.38 -68.68 -61.28
C ALA A 620 2.64 -69.57 -61.44
N GLN A 621 3.30 -69.97 -60.34
CA GLN A 621 4.49 -70.83 -60.35
C GLN A 621 4.17 -72.33 -60.44
N LEU A 622 2.90 -72.72 -60.26
CA LEU A 622 2.41 -74.08 -60.48
C LEU A 622 2.67 -74.61 -61.91
N ASP A 623 3.02 -73.73 -62.86
CA ASP A 623 3.27 -74.08 -64.27
C ASP A 623 4.76 -74.19 -64.67
N ARG A 624 5.77 -73.91 -63.81
CA ARG A 624 7.20 -74.05 -64.21
C ARG A 624 8.15 -74.53 -63.09
N THR A 625 8.57 -75.80 -63.22
CA THR A 625 9.81 -76.45 -62.72
C THR A 625 10.09 -76.54 -61.21
N THR A 626 10.29 -77.80 -60.78
CA THR A 626 10.93 -78.36 -59.55
C THR A 626 10.29 -78.02 -58.19
N GLU A 627 9.68 -79.04 -57.57
CA GLU A 627 9.08 -79.05 -56.22
C GLU A 627 10.07 -78.66 -55.09
N GLU A 628 11.37 -78.94 -55.25
CA GLU A 628 12.38 -78.74 -54.19
C GLU A 628 12.66 -77.27 -53.85
N LEU A 629 12.62 -76.35 -54.84
CA LEU A 629 12.78 -74.91 -54.59
C LEU A 629 11.49 -74.28 -54.02
N MET A 630 10.32 -74.83 -54.37
CA MET A 630 9.03 -74.38 -53.87
C MET A 630 8.84 -74.69 -52.38
N ASP A 631 9.30 -75.85 -51.92
CA ASP A 631 9.23 -76.23 -50.51
C ASP A 631 10.16 -75.38 -49.62
N GLU A 632 11.36 -75.05 -50.11
CA GLU A 632 12.33 -74.24 -49.36
C GLU A 632 11.87 -72.78 -49.25
N VAL A 633 11.33 -72.21 -50.33
CA VAL A 633 10.67 -70.89 -50.34
C VAL A 633 9.43 -70.93 -49.42
N THR A 634 8.55 -71.92 -49.56
CA THR A 634 7.34 -72.03 -48.74
C THR A 634 7.68 -72.16 -47.24
N GLN A 635 8.71 -72.91 -46.84
CA GLN A 635 9.15 -72.99 -45.45
C GLN A 635 9.69 -71.66 -44.90
N ILE A 636 10.58 -70.99 -45.62
CA ILE A 636 11.17 -69.73 -45.17
C ILE A 636 10.09 -68.64 -45.03
N TRP A 637 9.14 -68.58 -45.98
CA TRP A 637 8.08 -67.57 -45.98
C TRP A 637 6.96 -67.88 -44.98
N THR A 638 6.53 -69.13 -44.81
CA THR A 638 5.56 -69.51 -43.77
C THR A 638 6.09 -69.24 -42.36
N ALA A 639 7.38 -69.48 -42.12
CA ALA A 639 8.03 -69.16 -40.84
C ALA A 639 8.12 -67.66 -40.58
N ARG A 640 8.38 -66.83 -41.61
CA ARG A 640 8.43 -65.36 -41.48
C ARG A 640 7.03 -64.75 -41.30
N TYR A 641 6.06 -65.23 -42.08
CA TYR A 641 4.65 -64.85 -42.00
C TYR A 641 4.05 -65.19 -40.63
N ALA A 642 4.25 -66.42 -40.12
CA ALA A 642 3.77 -66.84 -38.81
C ALA A 642 4.34 -66.01 -37.66
N LYS A 643 5.60 -65.54 -37.78
CA LYS A 643 6.20 -64.62 -36.79
C LYS A 643 5.53 -63.25 -36.79
N CYS A 644 5.25 -62.69 -37.97
CA CYS A 644 4.55 -61.40 -38.11
C CYS A 644 3.09 -61.49 -37.64
N GLU A 645 2.37 -62.54 -38.02
CA GLU A 645 0.99 -62.80 -37.59
C GLU A 645 0.90 -62.97 -36.07
N ALA A 646 1.78 -63.77 -35.47
CA ALA A 646 1.82 -63.92 -34.02
C ALA A 646 2.18 -62.60 -33.30
N ALA A 647 3.01 -61.75 -33.91
CA ALA A 647 3.30 -60.42 -33.38
C ALA A 647 2.08 -59.49 -33.44
N LEU A 648 1.31 -59.53 -34.54
CA LEU A 648 0.06 -58.77 -34.69
C LEU A 648 -1.03 -59.23 -33.73
N VAL A 649 -1.19 -60.54 -33.53
CA VAL A 649 -2.15 -61.09 -32.56
C VAL A 649 -1.80 -60.62 -31.15
N ARG A 650 -0.51 -60.64 -30.77
CA ARG A 650 -0.06 -60.11 -29.47
C ARG A 650 -0.28 -58.60 -29.35
N ALA A 651 -0.02 -57.83 -30.42
CA ALA A 651 -0.22 -56.38 -30.43
C ALA A 651 -1.70 -56.01 -30.28
N ARG A 652 -2.61 -56.72 -30.98
CA ARG A 652 -4.06 -56.57 -30.85
C ARG A 652 -4.56 -56.93 -29.45
N GLN A 653 -4.07 -58.04 -28.89
CA GLN A 653 -4.45 -58.45 -27.53
C GLN A 653 -4.01 -57.40 -26.49
N LEU A 654 -2.86 -56.75 -26.69
CA LEU A 654 -2.40 -55.66 -25.84
C LEU A 654 -3.28 -54.41 -25.95
N THR A 655 -3.64 -53.98 -27.17
CA THR A 655 -4.53 -52.82 -27.35
C THR A 655 -5.94 -53.08 -26.86
N ASP A 656 -6.45 -54.31 -26.98
CA ASP A 656 -7.74 -54.71 -26.41
C ASP A 656 -7.72 -54.72 -24.88
N ASN A 657 -6.64 -55.17 -24.23
CA ASN A 657 -6.49 -55.07 -22.77
C ASN A 657 -6.45 -53.60 -22.29
N LEU A 658 -5.98 -52.68 -23.13
CA LEU A 658 -5.93 -51.25 -22.84
C LEU A 658 -7.23 -50.51 -23.19
N ARG A 659 -8.26 -51.20 -23.72
CA ARG A 659 -9.52 -50.60 -24.16
C ARG A 659 -10.31 -49.98 -23.00
N GLU A 660 -10.39 -50.66 -21.86
CA GLU A 660 -11.08 -50.15 -20.68
C GLU A 660 -10.37 -48.92 -20.08
N GLU A 661 -9.04 -48.96 -20.02
CA GLU A 661 -8.20 -47.84 -19.60
C GLU A 661 -8.33 -46.65 -20.56
N ARG A 662 -8.37 -46.89 -21.88
CA ARG A 662 -8.67 -45.84 -22.88
C ARG A 662 -10.02 -45.18 -22.61
N GLY A 663 -11.07 -45.97 -22.37
CA GLY A 663 -12.41 -45.48 -22.05
C GLY A 663 -12.45 -44.71 -20.73
N ARG A 664 -11.65 -45.09 -19.74
CA ARG A 664 -11.46 -44.37 -18.49
C ARG A 664 -10.74 -43.04 -18.71
N TRP A 665 -9.59 -43.03 -19.38
CA TRP A 665 -8.82 -41.81 -19.65
C TRP A 665 -9.60 -40.79 -20.47
N ALA A 666 -10.42 -41.26 -21.43
CA ALA A 666 -11.31 -40.40 -22.20
C ALA A 666 -12.41 -39.76 -21.34
N ARG A 667 -12.98 -40.50 -20.38
CA ARG A 667 -13.94 -39.95 -19.41
C ARG A 667 -13.28 -38.98 -18.45
N ASP A 668 -12.13 -39.35 -17.88
CA ASP A 668 -11.36 -38.50 -16.98
C ASP A 668 -10.97 -37.18 -17.67
N LEU A 669 -10.55 -37.24 -18.93
CA LEU A 669 -10.24 -36.06 -19.74
C LEU A 669 -11.45 -35.12 -19.90
N LYS A 670 -12.66 -35.68 -20.07
CA LYS A 670 -13.92 -34.89 -20.13
C LYS A 670 -14.31 -34.30 -18.78
N LEU A 671 -13.98 -34.97 -17.67
CA LEU A 671 -14.30 -34.51 -16.31
C LEU A 671 -13.35 -33.43 -15.79
N LEU A 672 -12.12 -33.35 -16.32
CA LEU A 672 -11.13 -32.36 -15.90
C LEU A 672 -11.57 -30.90 -16.12
N GLY A 673 -12.30 -30.61 -17.20
CA GLY A 673 -12.79 -29.24 -17.48
C GLY A 673 -13.81 -28.75 -16.44
N PRO A 674 -14.92 -29.48 -16.20
CA PRO A 674 -15.85 -29.18 -15.12
C PRO A 674 -15.20 -29.14 -13.73
N GLN A 675 -14.20 -30.01 -13.48
CA GLN A 675 -13.43 -29.99 -12.24
C GLN A 675 -12.64 -28.68 -12.09
N ALA A 676 -11.99 -28.20 -13.15
CA ALA A 676 -11.26 -26.94 -13.13
C ALA A 676 -12.16 -25.73 -12.81
N ASN A 677 -13.40 -25.72 -13.30
CA ASN A 677 -14.37 -24.66 -12.98
C ASN A 677 -14.81 -24.69 -11.51
N ARG A 678 -15.04 -25.88 -10.94
CA ARG A 678 -15.42 -26.02 -9.52
C ARG A 678 -14.29 -25.63 -8.56
N LEU A 679 -13.04 -25.72 -8.99
CA LEU A 679 -11.91 -25.31 -8.14
C LEU A 679 -11.89 -23.80 -7.85
N ILE A 680 -12.57 -22.97 -8.64
CA ILE A 680 -12.55 -21.50 -8.47
C ILE A 680 -13.06 -21.13 -7.07
N GLY A 681 -14.25 -21.61 -6.69
CA GLY A 681 -14.81 -21.36 -5.36
C GLY A 681 -14.08 -22.09 -4.24
N ASP A 682 -13.69 -23.35 -4.47
CA ASP A 682 -13.00 -24.17 -3.47
C ASP A 682 -11.64 -23.56 -3.07
N LEU A 683 -10.89 -23.02 -4.04
CA LEU A 683 -9.60 -22.38 -3.80
C LEU A 683 -9.75 -21.00 -3.16
N LEU A 684 -10.84 -20.27 -3.41
CA LEU A 684 -11.11 -19.00 -2.73
C LEU A 684 -11.39 -19.22 -1.24
N LEU A 685 -12.21 -20.23 -0.91
CA LEU A 685 -12.44 -20.63 0.48
C LEU A 685 -11.16 -21.12 1.15
N ALA A 686 -10.38 -21.98 0.47
CA ALA A 686 -9.09 -22.44 0.99
C ALA A 686 -8.15 -21.26 1.26
N ALA A 687 -7.99 -20.32 0.33
CA ALA A 687 -7.16 -19.12 0.51
C ALA A 687 -7.65 -18.25 1.69
N SER A 688 -8.97 -18.12 1.86
CA SER A 688 -9.59 -17.36 2.96
C SER A 688 -9.31 -18.00 4.32
N ILE A 689 -9.38 -19.33 4.40
CA ILE A 689 -9.05 -20.09 5.62
C ILE A 689 -7.57 -19.91 5.98
N LEU A 690 -6.68 -20.10 5.00
CA LEU A 690 -5.23 -19.95 5.20
C LEU A 690 -4.85 -18.54 5.66
N THR A 691 -5.57 -17.52 5.18
CA THR A 691 -5.23 -16.10 5.46
C THR A 691 -5.80 -15.61 6.78
N TYR A 692 -7.06 -15.94 7.09
CA TYR A 692 -7.80 -15.30 8.19
C TYR A 692 -8.06 -16.21 9.38
N LEU A 693 -8.35 -17.49 9.15
CA LEU A 693 -8.90 -18.36 10.19
C LEU A 693 -7.86 -19.09 11.04
N GLY A 694 -6.57 -18.85 10.80
CA GLY A 694 -5.47 -19.42 11.58
C GLY A 694 -5.56 -19.15 13.10
N PRO A 695 -5.79 -17.90 13.55
CA PRO A 695 -5.91 -17.58 14.98
C PRO A 695 -7.21 -18.04 15.64
N PHE A 696 -8.20 -18.50 14.86
CA PHE A 696 -9.52 -18.83 15.37
C PHE A 696 -9.59 -20.29 15.85
N PRO A 697 -10.29 -20.56 16.95
CA PRO A 697 -10.52 -21.93 17.43
C PRO A 697 -11.39 -22.72 16.45
N PHE A 698 -11.30 -24.05 16.53
CA PHE A 698 -11.90 -24.97 15.57
C PHE A 698 -13.39 -24.75 15.34
N ASP A 699 -14.15 -24.52 16.40
CA ASP A 699 -15.59 -24.36 16.36
C ASP A 699 -16.02 -23.06 15.67
N LEU A 700 -15.36 -21.93 15.97
CA LEU A 700 -15.57 -20.67 15.27
C LEU A 700 -15.13 -20.76 13.81
N ARG A 701 -14.02 -21.47 13.54
CA ARG A 701 -13.55 -21.73 12.18
C ARG A 701 -14.58 -22.52 11.38
N ALA A 702 -15.15 -23.59 11.94
CA ALA A 702 -16.17 -24.40 11.29
C ALA A 702 -17.42 -23.56 10.95
N GLN A 703 -17.89 -22.74 11.90
CA GLN A 703 -19.02 -21.83 11.69
C GLN A 703 -18.73 -20.79 10.59
N ALA A 704 -17.55 -20.18 10.60
CA ALA A 704 -17.15 -19.21 9.59
C ALA A 704 -17.05 -19.84 8.19
N VAL A 705 -16.46 -21.02 8.08
CA VAL A 705 -16.36 -21.76 6.81
C VAL A 705 -17.74 -22.12 6.28
N GLU A 706 -18.66 -22.58 7.13
CA GLU A 706 -20.03 -22.88 6.73
C GLU A 706 -20.76 -21.62 6.21
N GLN A 707 -20.62 -20.49 6.90
CA GLN A 707 -21.20 -19.22 6.47
C GLN A 707 -20.62 -18.75 5.13
N TRP A 708 -19.29 -18.83 4.95
CA TRP A 708 -18.65 -18.45 3.69
C TRP A 708 -18.98 -19.41 2.55
N GLN A 709 -19.15 -20.70 2.83
CA GLN A 709 -19.63 -21.68 1.85
C GLN A 709 -21.05 -21.34 1.39
N ARG A 710 -21.97 -21.02 2.31
CA ARG A 710 -23.32 -20.58 1.97
C ARG A 710 -23.31 -19.29 1.15
N LEU A 711 -22.42 -18.35 1.46
CA LEU A 711 -22.22 -17.13 0.70
C LEU A 711 -21.77 -17.41 -0.75
N CYS A 712 -20.81 -18.32 -0.95
CA CYS A 712 -20.39 -18.75 -2.30
C CYS A 712 -21.56 -19.32 -3.10
N LEU A 713 -22.39 -20.17 -2.48
CA LEU A 713 -23.56 -20.78 -3.12
C LEU A 713 -24.62 -19.74 -3.47
N LEU A 714 -24.91 -18.81 -2.55
CA LEU A 714 -25.87 -17.72 -2.77
C LEU A 714 -25.45 -16.83 -3.95
N LYS A 715 -24.15 -16.56 -4.08
CA LYS A 715 -23.55 -15.77 -5.15
C LYS A 715 -23.29 -16.58 -6.43
N GLN A 716 -23.69 -17.85 -6.47
CA GLN A 716 -23.55 -18.75 -7.63
C GLN A 716 -22.10 -18.95 -8.08
N LEU A 717 -21.14 -18.88 -7.16
CA LEU A 717 -19.75 -19.15 -7.48
C LEU A 717 -19.54 -20.66 -7.71
N PRO A 718 -18.97 -21.10 -8.85
CA PRO A 718 -18.78 -22.52 -9.13
C PRO A 718 -17.88 -23.17 -8.08
N MET A 719 -18.40 -24.21 -7.42
CA MET A 719 -17.68 -24.96 -6.39
C MET A 719 -18.08 -26.43 -6.37
N THR A 720 -17.32 -27.30 -5.69
CA THR A 720 -17.66 -28.73 -5.65
C THR A 720 -19.06 -28.95 -5.05
N SER A 721 -19.39 -28.17 -4.02
CA SER A 721 -20.68 -28.20 -3.32
C SER A 721 -21.87 -27.69 -4.14
N SER A 722 -21.64 -27.04 -5.29
CA SER A 722 -22.73 -26.55 -6.16
C SER A 722 -23.22 -27.59 -7.17
N SER A 723 -22.64 -28.80 -7.18
CA SER A 723 -22.97 -29.87 -8.14
C SER A 723 -23.90 -30.96 -7.59
N THR A 724 -24.45 -30.78 -6.39
CA THR A 724 -25.47 -31.69 -5.85
C THR A 724 -26.75 -31.60 -6.67
N ALA A 725 -27.37 -32.76 -6.94
CA ALA A 725 -28.63 -32.85 -7.66
C ALA A 725 -29.69 -31.95 -7.01
N VAL A 726 -30.57 -31.35 -7.82
CA VAL A 726 -31.64 -30.45 -7.38
C VAL A 726 -32.42 -31.08 -6.21
N GLY A 727 -32.28 -30.52 -5.00
CA GLY A 727 -32.97 -30.99 -3.79
C GLY A 727 -32.10 -31.72 -2.75
N ALA A 728 -30.79 -31.87 -2.95
CA ALA A 728 -29.86 -32.44 -1.96
C ALA A 728 -29.07 -31.36 -1.21
N ASP A 729 -28.82 -31.58 0.09
CA ASP A 729 -28.00 -30.69 0.92
C ASP A 729 -26.59 -30.51 0.32
N PRO A 730 -26.04 -29.28 0.34
CA PRO A 730 -24.72 -29.01 -0.21
C PRO A 730 -23.64 -29.79 0.54
N LEU A 731 -22.76 -30.46 -0.21
CA LEU A 731 -21.64 -31.21 0.36
C LEU A 731 -20.74 -30.30 1.21
N PRO A 732 -20.35 -30.70 2.44
CA PRO A 732 -19.52 -29.87 3.30
C PRO A 732 -18.13 -29.64 2.69
N PHE A 733 -17.61 -28.43 2.82
CA PHE A 733 -16.27 -28.10 2.38
C PHE A 733 -15.20 -28.82 3.23
N SER A 734 -14.18 -29.39 2.57
CA SER A 734 -13.02 -29.99 3.25
C SER A 734 -11.72 -29.37 2.74
N LEU A 735 -11.03 -28.66 3.64
CA LEU A 735 -9.74 -28.01 3.34
C LEU A 735 -8.69 -29.04 2.91
N GLN A 736 -8.68 -30.19 3.60
CA GLN A 736 -7.74 -31.28 3.33
C GLN A 736 -7.93 -31.82 1.92
N HIS A 737 -9.17 -32.11 1.49
CA HIS A 737 -9.40 -32.62 0.14
C HIS A 737 -8.97 -31.64 -0.96
N VAL A 738 -9.20 -30.34 -0.75
CA VAL A 738 -8.82 -29.29 -1.72
C VAL A 738 -7.30 -29.12 -1.81
N LEU A 739 -6.58 -29.26 -0.69
CA LEU A 739 -5.13 -29.03 -0.60
C LEU A 739 -4.27 -30.31 -0.55
N ALA A 740 -4.84 -31.51 -0.39
CA ALA A 740 -4.12 -32.78 -0.26
C ALA A 740 -3.30 -33.13 -1.49
N ASP A 741 -3.79 -32.80 -2.68
CA ASP A 741 -3.09 -33.05 -3.93
C ASP A 741 -1.88 -32.10 -4.14
N THR A 742 -1.59 -31.12 -3.25
CA THR A 742 -0.43 -30.25 -3.44
C THR A 742 0.81 -31.04 -3.06
N SER A 743 1.89 -30.94 -3.84
CA SER A 743 3.14 -31.68 -3.60
C SER A 743 3.71 -31.53 -2.18
N SER A 744 3.29 -30.50 -1.45
CA SER A 744 3.72 -30.15 -0.08
C SER A 744 2.88 -30.77 1.04
N SER A 745 1.65 -31.23 0.76
CA SER A 745 0.69 -31.75 1.77
C SER A 745 0.58 -33.28 1.75
N SER A 746 1.58 -33.99 1.20
CA SER A 746 1.60 -35.45 1.13
C SER A 746 1.43 -36.10 2.51
N SER A 747 0.89 -37.32 2.57
CA SER A 747 0.68 -38.06 3.82
C SER A 747 1.96 -38.15 4.68
N ALA A 748 3.13 -38.25 4.04
CA ALA A 748 4.45 -38.24 4.70
C ALA A 748 4.76 -36.94 5.46
N SER A 749 4.16 -35.81 5.06
CA SER A 749 4.28 -34.52 5.75
C SER A 749 3.37 -34.38 6.97
N LEU A 750 2.43 -35.29 7.18
CA LEU A 750 1.48 -35.29 8.30
C LEU A 750 1.79 -36.40 9.33
N GLU A 751 2.75 -37.28 9.01
CA GLU A 751 3.26 -38.29 9.93
C GLU A 751 3.79 -37.62 11.21
N SER A 752 3.44 -38.19 12.37
CA SER A 752 3.69 -37.70 13.76
C SER A 752 2.67 -36.74 14.39
N LEU A 753 1.65 -36.27 13.66
CA LEU A 753 0.52 -35.54 14.26
C LEU A 753 -0.61 -36.50 14.69
N PRO A 754 -1.43 -36.13 15.68
CA PRO A 754 -2.64 -36.90 15.96
C PRO A 754 -3.60 -36.83 14.76
N ALA A 755 -4.34 -37.91 14.52
CA ALA A 755 -5.21 -38.07 13.35
C ALA A 755 -6.54 -37.26 13.45
N ASP A 756 -6.65 -36.33 14.40
CA ASP A 756 -7.82 -35.49 14.54
C ASP A 756 -7.85 -34.38 13.47
N VAL A 757 -9.06 -34.01 13.03
CA VAL A 757 -9.28 -33.03 11.95
C VAL A 757 -8.67 -31.67 12.29
N HIS A 758 -8.67 -31.27 13.57
CA HIS A 758 -8.13 -29.99 14.00
C HIS A 758 -6.60 -29.92 13.87
N SER A 759 -5.87 -30.93 14.34
CA SER A 759 -4.41 -31.02 14.21
C SER A 759 -3.98 -31.06 12.73
N LEU A 760 -4.72 -31.80 11.91
CA LEU A 760 -4.48 -31.87 10.47
C LEU A 760 -4.74 -30.53 9.77
N ASP A 761 -5.85 -29.86 10.05
CA ASP A 761 -6.17 -28.55 9.47
C ASP A 761 -5.14 -27.49 9.86
N ASN A 762 -4.70 -27.47 11.13
CA ASN A 762 -3.64 -26.57 11.57
C ASN A 762 -2.32 -26.85 10.83
N ALA A 763 -1.98 -28.13 10.61
CA ALA A 763 -0.79 -28.49 9.84
C ALA A 763 -0.90 -28.06 8.37
N VAL A 764 -2.06 -28.22 7.74
CA VAL A 764 -2.33 -27.76 6.38
C VAL A 764 -2.18 -26.24 6.28
N ILE A 765 -2.69 -25.50 7.28
CA ILE A 765 -2.52 -24.05 7.37
C ILE A 765 -1.03 -23.68 7.45
N VAL A 766 -0.27 -24.33 8.34
CA VAL A 766 1.17 -24.05 8.51
C VAL A 766 1.97 -24.36 7.25
N ILE A 767 1.72 -25.49 6.59
CA ILE A 767 2.47 -25.91 5.38
C ILE A 767 2.20 -25.00 4.19
N ASN A 768 0.96 -24.57 4.01
CA ASN A 768 0.55 -23.83 2.81
C ASN A 768 0.66 -22.31 2.98
N THR A 769 0.97 -21.81 4.18
CA THR A 769 1.20 -20.38 4.42
C THR A 769 2.66 -20.03 4.15
N GLN A 770 2.93 -19.40 2.99
CA GLN A 770 4.31 -19.09 2.55
C GLN A 770 4.71 -17.61 2.75
N GLU A 771 3.76 -16.68 2.83
CA GLU A 771 4.06 -15.25 2.91
C GLU A 771 4.49 -14.81 4.31
N ARG A 772 3.96 -15.47 5.35
CA ARG A 772 4.27 -15.21 6.77
C ARG A 772 4.21 -16.50 7.55
N TRP A 773 5.28 -16.81 8.28
CA TRP A 773 5.28 -17.95 9.18
C TRP A 773 4.28 -17.72 10.32
N PRO A 774 3.30 -18.62 10.52
CA PRO A 774 2.33 -18.47 11.59
C PRO A 774 3.02 -18.63 12.95
N LEU A 775 2.66 -17.77 13.90
CA LEU A 775 3.04 -17.94 15.29
C LEU A 775 2.19 -19.07 15.89
N MET A 776 2.82 -20.17 16.26
CA MET A 776 2.13 -21.31 16.88
C MET A 776 2.04 -21.11 18.39
N ILE A 777 0.80 -21.08 18.90
CA ILE A 777 0.52 -21.06 20.34
C ILE A 777 0.33 -22.51 20.77
N ASP A 778 1.38 -23.11 21.34
CA ASP A 778 1.46 -24.56 21.61
C ASP A 778 1.82 -24.84 23.08
N PRO A 779 0.86 -24.70 24.02
CA PRO A 779 1.12 -24.96 25.44
C PRO A 779 1.47 -26.43 25.73
N GLN A 780 1.08 -27.37 24.86
CA GLN A 780 1.29 -28.82 25.03
C GLN A 780 2.58 -29.32 24.34
N GLY A 781 3.25 -28.48 23.56
CA GLY A 781 4.48 -28.82 22.84
C GLY A 781 4.30 -29.81 21.69
N VAL A 782 3.07 -30.03 21.21
CA VAL A 782 2.77 -31.01 20.13
C VAL A 782 3.28 -30.51 18.78
N ALA A 783 2.99 -29.24 18.44
CA ALA A 783 3.46 -28.63 17.21
C ALA A 783 5.00 -28.51 17.20
N THR A 784 5.59 -28.23 18.36
CA THR A 784 7.05 -28.18 18.53
C THR A 784 7.70 -29.53 18.24
N LYS A 785 7.11 -30.64 18.73
CA LYS A 785 7.59 -32.00 18.44
C LYS A 785 7.47 -32.34 16.95
N TRP A 786 6.35 -32.01 16.33
CA TRP A 786 6.12 -32.21 14.90
C TRP A 786 7.16 -31.49 14.03
N ILE A 787 7.44 -30.21 14.33
CA ILE A 787 8.45 -29.43 13.59
C ILE A 787 9.85 -29.98 13.76
N ARG A 788 10.22 -30.39 14.99
CA ARG A 788 11.52 -31.02 15.23
C ARG A 788 11.68 -32.32 14.46
N SER A 789 10.64 -33.16 14.40
CA SER A 789 10.63 -34.39 13.62
C SER A 789 10.86 -34.11 12.12
N LYS A 790 10.20 -33.09 11.56
CA LYS A 790 10.46 -32.66 10.17
C LYS A 790 11.87 -32.11 9.94
N GLY A 791 12.37 -31.29 10.87
CA GLY A 791 13.72 -30.71 10.77
C GLY A 791 14.83 -31.77 10.79
N GLN A 792 14.65 -32.82 11.58
CA GLN A 792 15.61 -33.94 11.65
C GLN A 792 15.63 -34.79 10.38
N HIS A 793 14.50 -35.01 9.71
CA HIS A 793 14.46 -35.72 8.43
C HIS A 793 15.10 -34.91 7.28
N SER A 794 15.02 -33.57 7.32
CA SER A 794 15.74 -32.72 6.36
C SER A 794 17.25 -32.70 6.58
N ALA A 795 17.73 -32.85 7.83
CA ALA A 795 19.16 -32.90 8.15
C ALA A 795 19.79 -34.26 7.81
N GLY A 796 19.03 -35.35 7.87
CA GLY A 796 19.50 -36.69 7.52
C GLY A 796 19.71 -36.94 6.02
N ALA A 797 19.01 -36.20 5.15
CA ALA A 797 19.12 -36.33 3.69
C ALA A 797 20.32 -35.56 3.08
N GLY A 798 21.04 -34.77 3.88
CA GLY A 798 22.25 -34.04 3.47
C GLY A 798 23.56 -34.59 4.05
N ALA A 799 23.51 -35.68 4.82
CA ALA A 799 24.64 -36.17 5.60
C ALA A 799 25.40 -37.35 4.96
N ASP A 800 25.25 -37.57 3.64
CA ASP A 800 26.17 -38.40 2.84
C ASP A 800 26.87 -37.49 1.80
N GLY A 801 27.71 -36.59 2.29
CA GLY A 801 28.34 -35.58 1.43
C GLY A 801 29.21 -34.54 2.14
N GLY A 802 30.09 -34.96 3.06
CA GLY A 802 31.37 -34.29 3.34
C GLY A 802 31.36 -32.90 4.00
N GLY A 803 31.97 -32.85 5.20
CA GLY A 803 32.73 -31.68 5.68
C GLY A 803 31.97 -30.71 6.57
N GLY A 804 32.32 -30.71 7.85
CA GLY A 804 31.72 -29.87 8.88
C GLY A 804 31.93 -28.35 8.67
N GLY A 805 30.99 -27.59 9.23
CA GLY A 805 31.05 -26.14 9.34
C GLY A 805 29.79 -25.59 10.01
N ASP A 806 30.01 -24.88 11.11
CA ASP A 806 29.08 -24.17 12.01
C ASP A 806 27.90 -23.41 11.38
N GLY A 807 26.83 -23.26 12.18
CA GLY A 807 26.21 -21.95 12.41
C GLY A 807 24.69 -21.80 12.21
N GLY A 808 24.00 -21.41 13.29
CA GLY A 808 23.00 -20.31 13.29
C GLY A 808 21.53 -20.65 13.19
#